data_AF-A0A497JCY3-F1
#
_entry.id   AF-A0A497JCY3-F1
#
_cell.length_a   1.000
_cell.length_b   1.000
_cell.length_c   1.000
_cell.angle_alpha   90.00
_cell.angle_beta   90.00
_cell.angle_gamma   90.00
#
_symmetry.space_group_name_H-M   'P 1'
#
loop_
_entity.id
_entity.type
_entity.pdbx_description
1 polymer ?
#
loop_
_entity_poly.entity_id
_entity_poly.type
_entity_poly.pdbx_seq_one_letter_code
_entity_poly.pdbx_strand_id
1 'polypeptide(L)'
;MHRKEIQRIMRVYVVVIGIFILTLSLVHADVSLQIEEVKVNDGLTHEVSNDTNYFSPGLGQNATIEVRISNEGGSTSVNAIVGMWLVNETGDKLNPGGVFQNRTVVVPANGENTTTFIYVINSTTSLPTGRYNITVFVEYPKNATYNETIYDTSEYLNLVRLQAGSFVMEHSDKDATKGDWVRFLQTIINPGSINATATVIVDVIYDSDGDGVFEISEENVHTSERSFVVESGKNVTEVFIWIPTQDGKDYSNASRWLVRSWFNYGYATLANEIKYIYNLTLEYLILKNEGVTGTTEYAPGDTIISVVDVNNSGLYNATLHEAKAWIEDENGNKIVDMVAISPPYNPNETYTPGYQKQLQFQQNLPSNLTPGSTYKVVMAIDHGVPRTLYIKTDIYPYGGFNDYGNATFEIVKGNVTNLYFREEVAYNVNPNFKIEIENLGPNSIDEGKCVLKIYNNSFGYEWNTTEPLVISGGAKINYTPLNTWIPTSSTTTPPGSYAVEGEYKFGVSGSSLIKSTIKIVSFGVKSVDTIAVAPYESTIINITVENQGPTNATLNLIETGIGTTPFTEVGNYSNVVLTPYENHSFIFNYYFDPTNLTNGSYPVEVNLTYGGKLFNIAPMQNITLLPVGIKSYSIPSVGVNGTPFDVTAIFKNIGNSNVSVFLNITANGTTCNSTLINVLADNETTATLSCNLTAVGTYNITLYANYSGLVNIIQRSGSITLYDSPAELAIDSSDITVSPSSPTTGQTVTISATVHNLGMIDAQNFIVALLIDGSAVSNTTLSVNANSSNTTTFTWTATQGSHTIEIVVDYTNLITGENESNNNASVSITVTSPTTTFVGGAGGGEAPSAKVTVIEAPSYISEYAMEGELTQTEVIELIKDARLAYADRYYIEDKVLAGVLAPNDVLPVGDDLRYEFPTTKSLEGDVYEAAAKYFNENTFGARIIVIARGDLEADCLAAARFAKLMGAKVLLTKPGELPYPTLKILSRVHPTKVYIIGGEKAVSKEVEDRINLYAYEVKRIGGKDRYETSLLLAKEGEKAIKTEFAIVTSGRDVNIYACALAAKLNVPLLLYDGQKEVEEYLKKFKYVLWI
;
A
#
# COMPACT_ATOMS: atom_id res chain seq x y z
N MET A 1 -38.69 78.66 -21.93
CA MET A 1 -38.46 77.58 -22.90
C MET A 1 -38.41 76.18 -22.26
N HIS A 2 -38.89 75.99 -21.02
CA HIS A 2 -38.69 74.74 -20.27
C HIS A 2 -39.99 74.00 -19.94
N ARG A 3 -40.30 72.96 -20.71
CA ARG A 3 -41.19 71.86 -20.29
C ARG A 3 -40.93 70.61 -21.12
N LYS A 4 -40.74 70.78 -22.45
CA LYS A 4 -40.31 69.70 -23.35
C LYS A 4 -38.91 69.17 -23.02
N GLU A 5 -37.94 70.03 -22.70
CA GLU A 5 -36.61 69.58 -22.25
C GLU A 5 -36.68 68.80 -20.94
N ILE A 6 -37.38 69.30 -19.93
CA ILE A 6 -37.53 68.59 -18.64
C ILE A 6 -38.20 67.23 -18.83
N GLN A 7 -39.23 67.12 -19.70
CA GLN A 7 -39.82 65.81 -20.03
C GLN A 7 -38.88 64.90 -20.82
N ARG A 8 -37.99 65.44 -21.66
CA ARG A 8 -36.98 64.66 -22.39
C ARG A 8 -35.90 64.15 -21.44
N ILE A 9 -35.40 65.01 -20.55
CA ILE A 9 -34.43 64.69 -19.49
C ILE A 9 -35.05 63.67 -18.51
N MET A 10 -36.30 63.84 -18.08
CA MET A 10 -36.99 62.87 -17.21
C MET A 10 -37.18 61.51 -17.90
N ARG A 11 -37.53 61.46 -19.19
CA ARG A 11 -37.60 60.18 -19.93
C ARG A 11 -36.22 59.54 -20.08
N VAL A 12 -35.18 60.32 -20.35
CA VAL A 12 -33.80 59.80 -20.37
C VAL A 12 -33.39 59.33 -18.98
N TYR A 13 -33.72 60.05 -17.90
CA TYR A 13 -33.42 59.62 -16.53
C TYR A 13 -34.19 58.35 -16.13
N VAL A 14 -35.46 58.21 -16.49
CA VAL A 14 -36.23 56.98 -16.22
C VAL A 14 -35.70 55.79 -17.04
N VAL A 15 -35.28 56.02 -18.29
CA VAL A 15 -34.64 54.97 -19.10
C VAL A 15 -33.23 54.65 -18.59
N VAL A 16 -32.43 55.64 -18.20
CA VAL A 16 -31.08 55.44 -17.64
C VAL A 16 -31.16 54.78 -16.27
N ILE A 17 -32.06 55.19 -15.36
CA ILE A 17 -32.30 54.52 -14.09
C ILE A 17 -32.89 53.12 -14.32
N GLY A 18 -33.80 52.95 -15.28
CA GLY A 18 -34.32 51.63 -15.66
C GLY A 18 -33.25 50.70 -16.18
N ILE A 19 -32.32 51.19 -17.01
CA ILE A 19 -31.13 50.46 -17.46
C ILE A 19 -30.17 50.24 -16.30
N PHE A 20 -29.93 51.23 -15.42
CA PHE A 20 -29.02 51.10 -14.27
C PHE A 20 -29.51 50.05 -13.28
N ILE A 21 -30.83 50.03 -13.01
CA ILE A 21 -31.50 49.00 -12.21
C ILE A 21 -31.42 47.65 -12.93
N LEU A 22 -31.74 47.56 -14.24
CA LEU A 22 -31.55 46.31 -14.99
C LEU A 22 -30.11 45.82 -14.92
N THR A 23 -29.11 46.69 -15.04
CA THR A 23 -27.70 46.32 -14.96
C THR A 23 -27.27 45.97 -13.54
N LEU A 24 -27.79 46.61 -12.49
CA LEU A 24 -27.52 46.17 -11.11
C LEU A 24 -28.17 44.81 -10.82
N SER A 25 -29.37 44.55 -11.35
CA SER A 25 -30.06 43.25 -11.28
C SER A 25 -29.41 42.17 -12.15
N LEU A 26 -28.71 42.54 -13.23
CA LEU A 26 -27.94 41.63 -14.08
C LEU A 26 -26.49 41.40 -13.60
N VAL A 27 -25.99 42.20 -12.65
CA VAL A 27 -24.62 42.11 -12.11
C VAL A 27 -24.52 41.25 -10.84
N HIS A 28 -25.66 40.93 -10.21
CA HIS A 28 -25.71 39.98 -9.09
C HIS A 28 -26.74 38.89 -9.38
N ALA A 29 -26.31 37.91 -10.17
CA ALA A 29 -26.87 36.57 -10.10
C ALA A 29 -26.45 35.94 -8.76
N ASP A 30 -27.05 36.40 -7.66
CA ASP A 30 -26.82 35.80 -6.35
C ASP A 30 -27.32 34.36 -6.40
N VAL A 31 -26.38 33.42 -6.31
CA VAL A 31 -26.70 32.01 -6.15
C VAL A 31 -27.34 31.85 -4.78
N SER A 32 -28.48 31.16 -4.75
CA SER A 32 -29.21 30.85 -3.52
C SER A 32 -29.42 29.35 -3.47
N LEU A 33 -28.45 28.62 -2.90
CA LEU A 33 -28.67 27.20 -2.61
C LEU A 33 -29.50 27.04 -1.35
N GLN A 34 -30.35 26.01 -1.33
CA GLN A 34 -31.02 25.54 -0.12
C GLN A 34 -30.76 24.04 0.05
N ILE A 35 -30.63 23.59 1.29
CA ILE A 35 -30.68 22.17 1.63
C ILE A 35 -32.17 21.85 1.76
N GLU A 36 -32.69 21.09 0.80
CA GLU A 36 -34.13 20.73 0.76
C GLU A 36 -34.42 19.56 1.70
N GLU A 37 -33.50 18.60 1.76
CA GLU A 37 -33.68 17.35 2.50
C GLU A 37 -32.31 16.79 2.90
N VAL A 38 -32.16 16.44 4.17
CA VAL A 38 -31.14 15.51 4.65
C VAL A 38 -31.88 14.28 5.14
N LYS A 39 -31.65 13.13 4.50
CA LYS A 39 -32.35 11.89 4.82
C LYS A 39 -31.36 10.80 5.17
N VAL A 40 -31.60 10.13 6.29
CA VAL A 40 -30.88 8.91 6.65
C VAL A 40 -31.69 7.72 6.12
N ASN A 41 -31.14 7.03 5.15
CA ASN A 41 -31.66 5.75 4.65
C ASN A 41 -30.83 4.61 5.27
N ASP A 42 -31.52 3.61 5.82
CA ASP A 42 -30.95 2.37 6.37
C ASP A 42 -30.68 1.30 5.30
N GLY A 43 -31.14 1.53 4.06
CA GLY A 43 -31.06 0.61 2.93
C GLY A 43 -32.36 -0.16 2.64
N LEU A 44 -33.45 0.11 3.37
CA LEU A 44 -34.76 -0.52 3.17
C LEU A 44 -35.77 0.47 2.57
N THR A 45 -36.61 -0.01 1.65
CA THR A 45 -37.60 0.81 0.94
C THR A 45 -38.92 0.95 1.70
N HIS A 46 -38.92 1.58 2.88
CA HIS A 46 -40.17 1.92 3.60
C HIS A 46 -40.12 3.31 4.25
N GLU A 47 -41.20 4.08 4.09
CA GLU A 47 -41.40 5.38 4.75
C GLU A 47 -41.94 5.19 6.18
N VAL A 48 -41.11 5.33 7.23
CA VAL A 48 -41.60 5.35 8.63
C VAL A 48 -40.81 6.30 9.54
N SER A 49 -41.44 7.45 9.86
CA SER A 49 -41.26 8.39 10.99
C SER A 49 -39.86 8.70 11.56
N ASN A 50 -39.61 10.01 11.76
CA ASN A 50 -38.38 10.72 12.17
C ASN A 50 -37.69 10.33 13.52
N ASP A 51 -37.95 9.15 14.09
CA ASP A 51 -37.33 8.67 15.35
C ASP A 51 -36.68 7.28 15.19
N THR A 52 -36.56 6.74 13.97
CA THR A 52 -36.26 5.32 13.69
C THR A 52 -34.79 4.98 13.44
N ASN A 53 -33.89 5.97 13.29
CA ASN A 53 -32.47 5.80 12.91
C ASN A 53 -31.56 5.12 13.97
N TYR A 54 -31.90 3.91 14.41
CA TYR A 54 -31.18 3.12 15.42
C TYR A 54 -30.18 2.15 14.78
N PHE A 55 -28.90 2.35 15.09
CA PHE A 55 -27.80 1.52 14.58
C PHE A 55 -27.00 0.87 15.71
N SER A 56 -26.50 -0.34 15.45
CA SER A 56 -25.80 -1.20 16.41
C SER A 56 -24.28 -1.21 16.19
N PRO A 57 -23.47 -0.62 17.08
CA PRO A 57 -22.01 -0.74 17.05
C PRO A 57 -21.59 -2.21 17.15
N GLY A 58 -20.90 -2.70 16.11
CA GLY A 58 -20.39 -4.08 16.06
C GLY A 58 -20.94 -4.98 14.95
N LEU A 59 -22.06 -4.62 14.31
CA LEU A 59 -22.71 -5.50 13.31
C LEU A 59 -22.39 -5.17 11.84
N GLY A 60 -21.60 -4.12 11.57
CA GLY A 60 -21.17 -3.78 10.20
C GLY A 60 -22.31 -3.20 9.35
N GLN A 61 -23.15 -2.36 9.95
CA GLN A 61 -24.27 -1.69 9.30
C GLN A 61 -23.81 -0.43 8.55
N ASN A 62 -24.51 -0.05 7.48
CA ASN A 62 -24.23 1.17 6.73
C ASN A 62 -25.40 2.15 6.87
N ALA A 63 -25.17 3.31 7.48
CA ALA A 63 -26.12 4.42 7.42
C ALA A 63 -25.85 5.24 6.15
N THR A 64 -26.85 5.40 5.29
CA THR A 64 -26.72 6.09 4.01
C THR A 64 -27.37 7.46 4.12
N ILE A 65 -26.57 8.52 4.22
CA ILE A 65 -27.06 9.90 4.35
C ILE A 65 -27.16 10.53 2.97
N GLU A 66 -28.38 10.78 2.52
CA GLU A 66 -28.72 11.43 1.27
C GLU A 66 -28.97 12.93 1.54
N VAL A 67 -28.30 13.80 0.78
CA VAL A 67 -28.40 15.25 0.89
C VAL A 67 -28.85 15.82 -0.44
N ARG A 68 -30.04 16.42 -0.46
CA ARG A 68 -30.65 17.06 -1.63
C ARG A 68 -30.51 18.57 -1.53
N ILE A 69 -29.97 19.17 -2.58
CA ILE A 69 -29.65 20.60 -2.63
C ILE A 69 -30.30 21.21 -3.86
N SER A 70 -31.09 22.26 -3.67
CA SER A 70 -31.70 23.05 -4.73
C SER A 70 -30.88 24.30 -5.03
N ASN A 71 -31.08 24.85 -6.23
CA ASN A 71 -30.61 26.16 -6.67
C ASN A 71 -31.80 26.94 -7.26
N GLU A 72 -32.89 27.02 -6.50
CA GLU A 72 -34.11 27.71 -6.92
C GLU A 72 -33.86 29.21 -7.12
N GLY A 73 -34.18 29.72 -8.31
CA GLY A 73 -33.95 31.12 -8.69
C GLY A 73 -32.55 31.42 -9.21
N GLY A 74 -31.59 30.50 -9.06
CA GLY A 74 -30.22 30.68 -9.56
C GLY A 74 -30.13 30.60 -11.08
N SER A 75 -29.51 31.59 -11.72
CA SER A 75 -29.37 31.65 -13.19
C SER A 75 -28.18 30.85 -13.76
N THR A 76 -27.33 30.28 -12.91
CA THR A 76 -26.14 29.50 -13.28
C THR A 76 -25.97 28.28 -12.38
N SER A 77 -25.46 27.18 -12.95
CA SER A 77 -25.09 25.99 -12.18
C SER A 77 -23.89 26.27 -11.28
N VAL A 78 -23.85 25.65 -10.10
CA VAL A 78 -22.84 25.95 -9.08
C VAL A 78 -22.22 24.68 -8.52
N ASN A 79 -20.89 24.75 -8.34
CA ASN A 79 -20.13 23.73 -7.63
C ASN A 79 -20.21 24.01 -6.13
N ALA A 80 -20.97 23.19 -5.42
CA ALA A 80 -21.12 23.26 -3.98
C ALA A 80 -20.29 22.16 -3.31
N ILE A 81 -19.54 22.51 -2.26
CA ILE A 81 -18.82 21.56 -1.41
C ILE A 81 -19.77 21.15 -0.29
N VAL A 82 -20.26 19.92 -0.37
CA VAL A 82 -21.11 19.30 0.65
C VAL A 82 -20.22 18.53 1.61
N GLY A 83 -20.30 18.82 2.90
CA GLY A 83 -19.67 18.04 3.95
C GLY A 83 -20.64 17.80 5.10
N MET A 84 -20.26 16.92 6.02
CA MET A 84 -21.09 16.62 7.19
C MET A 84 -20.23 16.28 8.41
N TRP A 85 -20.76 16.58 9.58
CA TRP A 85 -20.22 16.18 10.86
C TRP A 85 -21.32 15.52 11.70
N LEU A 86 -20.92 14.56 12.54
CA LEU A 86 -21.77 14.11 13.64
C LEU A 86 -21.52 15.06 14.81
N VAL A 87 -22.58 15.57 15.44
CA VAL A 87 -22.49 16.42 16.63
C VAL A 87 -23.13 15.67 17.78
N ASN A 88 -22.39 15.40 18.84
CA ASN A 88 -22.95 14.73 20.02
C ASN A 88 -23.87 15.67 20.83
N GLU A 89 -24.57 15.13 21.82
CA GLU A 89 -25.48 15.92 22.68
C GLU A 89 -24.79 17.05 23.46
N THR A 90 -23.45 17.01 23.64
CA THR A 90 -22.67 18.08 24.27
C THR A 90 -22.23 19.19 23.30
N GLY A 91 -22.54 19.06 22.00
CA GLY A 91 -22.23 20.05 20.97
C GLY A 91 -20.84 19.90 20.33
N ASP A 92 -20.10 18.84 20.67
CA ASP A 92 -18.79 18.54 20.08
C ASP A 92 -18.94 18.00 18.67
N LYS A 93 -18.22 18.60 17.72
CA LYS A 93 -18.14 18.15 16.33
C LYS A 93 -17.21 16.95 16.23
N LEU A 94 -17.80 15.78 16.00
CA LEU A 94 -17.11 14.52 15.82
C LEU A 94 -17.02 14.19 14.33
N ASN A 95 -15.78 14.12 13.83
CA ASN A 95 -15.47 13.53 12.53
C ASN A 95 -14.62 12.28 12.77
N PRO A 96 -15.24 11.13 13.14
CA PRO A 96 -14.50 9.92 13.48
C PRO A 96 -13.67 9.44 12.29
N GLY A 97 -12.35 9.59 12.37
CA GLY A 97 -11.41 9.12 11.34
C GLY A 97 -11.45 9.82 9.97
N GLY A 98 -12.20 10.91 9.80
CA GLY A 98 -12.37 11.54 8.49
C GLY A 98 -13.26 10.74 7.52
N VAL A 99 -14.12 9.86 8.06
CA VAL A 99 -14.98 8.94 7.27
C VAL A 99 -15.92 9.68 6.32
N PHE A 100 -16.34 10.90 6.66
CA PHE A 100 -17.09 11.77 5.76
C PHE A 100 -16.14 12.70 4.99
N GLN A 101 -15.73 12.29 3.80
CA GLN A 101 -15.02 13.17 2.88
C GLN A 101 -16.00 14.11 2.17
N ASN A 102 -15.69 15.41 2.16
CA ASN A 102 -16.49 16.41 1.46
C ASN A 102 -16.63 16.05 -0.03
N ARG A 103 -17.85 16.18 -0.57
CA ARG A 103 -18.18 15.91 -1.97
C ARG A 103 -18.47 17.21 -2.69
N THR A 104 -17.86 17.41 -3.85
CA THR A 104 -18.24 18.50 -4.75
C THR A 104 -19.44 18.07 -5.59
N VAL A 105 -20.53 18.82 -5.52
CA VAL A 105 -21.79 18.57 -6.22
C VAL A 105 -22.06 19.73 -7.15
N VAL A 106 -22.36 19.43 -8.42
CA VAL A 106 -22.76 20.45 -9.40
C VAL A 106 -24.28 20.60 -9.36
N VAL A 107 -24.79 21.64 -8.69
CA VAL A 107 -26.23 21.90 -8.63
C VAL A 107 -26.62 22.75 -9.84
N PRO A 108 -27.50 22.26 -10.75
CA PRO A 108 -27.84 22.98 -11.98
C PRO A 108 -28.66 24.26 -11.71
N ALA A 109 -28.61 25.23 -12.63
CA ALA A 109 -29.45 26.43 -12.57
C ALA A 109 -30.96 26.08 -12.57
N ASN A 110 -31.74 26.62 -11.62
CA ASN A 110 -33.17 26.28 -11.43
C ASN A 110 -33.42 24.77 -11.41
N GLY A 111 -32.56 24.03 -10.72
CA GLY A 111 -32.71 22.60 -10.50
C GLY A 111 -32.03 22.16 -9.23
N GLU A 112 -31.96 20.86 -9.06
CA GLU A 112 -31.51 20.22 -7.84
C GLU A 112 -30.44 19.17 -8.16
N ASN A 113 -29.65 18.81 -7.17
CA ASN A 113 -28.80 17.64 -7.24
C ASN A 113 -28.71 16.99 -5.86
N THR A 114 -28.54 15.67 -5.86
CA THR A 114 -28.54 14.85 -4.66
C THR A 114 -27.20 14.14 -4.55
N THR A 115 -26.63 14.11 -3.34
CA THR A 115 -25.38 13.39 -3.07
C THR A 115 -25.53 12.50 -1.86
N THR A 116 -24.78 11.41 -1.84
CA THR A 116 -24.96 10.34 -0.86
C THR A 116 -23.64 10.06 -0.15
N PHE A 117 -23.68 10.04 1.18
CA PHE A 117 -22.58 9.65 2.05
C PHE A 117 -22.92 8.31 2.71
N ILE A 118 -21.92 7.45 2.92
CA ILE A 118 -22.11 6.15 3.56
C ILE A 118 -21.27 6.13 4.83
N TYR A 119 -21.92 5.96 5.98
CA TYR A 119 -21.28 5.79 7.27
C TYR A 119 -21.27 4.32 7.67
N VAL A 120 -20.09 3.72 7.79
CA VAL A 120 -19.92 2.32 8.17
C VAL A 120 -19.83 2.19 9.68
N ILE A 121 -20.84 1.56 10.29
CA ILE A 121 -21.01 1.37 11.73
C ILE A 121 -20.65 -0.08 12.08
N ASN A 122 -19.41 -0.27 12.55
CA ASN A 122 -18.77 -1.57 12.74
C ASN A 122 -18.22 -1.73 14.18
N SER A 123 -17.45 -2.79 14.43
CA SER A 123 -16.86 -3.09 15.75
C SER A 123 -15.68 -2.21 16.14
N THR A 124 -15.12 -1.43 15.21
CA THR A 124 -14.01 -0.49 15.46
C THR A 124 -14.48 0.96 15.53
N THR A 125 -15.79 1.21 15.42
CA THR A 125 -16.36 2.55 15.53
C THR A 125 -16.22 3.05 16.97
N SER A 126 -15.35 4.04 17.19
CA SER A 126 -14.98 4.54 18.53
C SER A 126 -16.03 5.45 19.19
N LEU A 127 -17.17 5.68 18.53
CA LEU A 127 -18.26 6.47 19.08
C LEU A 127 -19.02 5.68 20.16
N PRO A 128 -19.20 6.23 21.37
CA PRO A 128 -20.06 5.60 22.37
C PRO A 128 -21.53 5.60 21.92
N THR A 129 -22.35 4.80 22.60
CA THR A 129 -23.81 4.85 22.45
C THR A 129 -24.37 6.21 22.84
N GLY A 130 -25.35 6.71 22.08
CA GLY A 130 -25.97 8.02 22.26
C GLY A 130 -26.56 8.55 20.97
N ARG A 131 -27.22 9.72 21.06
CA ARG A 131 -27.74 10.45 19.90
C ARG A 131 -26.67 11.38 19.33
N TYR A 132 -26.59 11.43 18.01
CA TYR A 132 -25.70 12.32 17.27
C TYR A 132 -26.50 13.06 16.20
N ASN A 133 -26.49 14.38 16.24
CA ASN A 133 -27.11 15.19 15.20
C ASN A 133 -26.24 15.11 13.94
N ILE A 134 -26.85 14.96 12.77
CA ILE A 134 -26.14 15.06 11.49
C ILE A 134 -26.22 16.53 11.07
N THR A 135 -25.11 17.26 11.22
CA THR A 135 -25.00 18.61 10.70
C THR A 135 -24.35 18.55 9.32
N VAL A 136 -25.14 18.82 8.29
CA VAL A 136 -24.66 19.01 6.92
C VAL A 136 -24.26 20.46 6.75
N PHE A 137 -23.16 20.71 6.05
CA PHE A 137 -22.79 22.03 5.56
C PHE A 137 -22.62 22.00 4.05
N VAL A 138 -23.10 23.05 3.38
CA VAL A 138 -22.93 23.25 1.95
C VAL A 138 -22.24 24.59 1.78
N GLU A 139 -20.96 24.56 1.40
CA GLU A 139 -20.19 25.75 1.06
C GLU A 139 -20.20 25.95 -0.45
N TYR A 140 -20.55 27.15 -0.91
CA TYR A 140 -20.64 27.47 -2.33
C TYR A 140 -20.26 28.92 -2.62
N PRO A 141 -19.74 29.24 -3.81
CA PRO A 141 -19.52 30.62 -4.23
C PRO A 141 -20.88 31.29 -4.48
N LYS A 142 -21.33 32.15 -3.55
CA LYS A 142 -22.55 32.95 -3.69
C LYS A 142 -22.41 33.95 -4.84
N ASN A 143 -21.22 34.52 -4.97
CA ASN A 143 -20.76 35.36 -6.08
C ASN A 143 -19.22 35.26 -6.23
N ALA A 144 -18.66 36.01 -7.19
CA ALA A 144 -17.25 35.93 -7.57
C ALA A 144 -16.21 36.29 -6.48
N THR A 145 -16.63 36.84 -5.33
CA THR A 145 -15.74 37.27 -4.24
C THR A 145 -16.16 36.76 -2.86
N TYR A 146 -17.25 35.99 -2.75
CA TYR A 146 -17.80 35.55 -1.46
C TYR A 146 -18.34 34.12 -1.53
N ASN A 147 -17.77 33.23 -0.72
CA ASN A 147 -18.35 31.93 -0.41
C ASN A 147 -19.38 32.09 0.71
N GLU A 148 -20.52 31.43 0.57
CA GLU A 148 -21.51 31.28 1.62
C GLU A 148 -21.52 29.82 2.08
N THR A 149 -21.74 29.61 3.38
CA THR A 149 -21.93 28.27 3.96
C THR A 149 -23.30 28.24 4.60
N ILE A 150 -24.18 27.38 4.08
CA ILE A 150 -25.45 27.05 4.73
C ILE A 150 -25.27 25.76 5.54
N TYR A 151 -25.95 25.70 6.67
CA TYR A 151 -25.96 24.54 7.56
C TYR A 151 -27.39 24.06 7.71
N ASP A 152 -27.58 22.75 7.68
CA ASP A 152 -28.82 22.12 8.15
C ASP A 152 -28.50 21.04 9.18
N THR A 153 -29.42 20.81 10.10
CA THR A 153 -29.32 19.83 11.19
C THR A 153 -30.72 19.29 11.47
N SER A 154 -31.26 18.60 10.46
CA SER A 154 -32.62 18.10 10.39
C SER A 154 -32.78 16.65 10.88
N GLU A 155 -31.69 15.86 10.90
CA GLU A 155 -31.73 14.43 11.20
C GLU A 155 -30.74 13.97 12.27
N TYR A 156 -31.03 12.82 12.88
CA TYR A 156 -30.29 12.23 14.00
C TYR A 156 -29.86 10.79 13.71
N LEU A 157 -28.65 10.44 14.16
CA LEU A 157 -28.12 9.07 14.22
C LEU A 157 -28.16 8.60 15.68
N ASN A 158 -28.94 7.56 15.98
CA ASN A 158 -29.03 6.98 17.32
C ASN A 158 -28.14 5.72 17.39
N LEU A 159 -26.97 5.80 18.04
CA LEU A 159 -26.11 4.63 18.26
C LEU A 159 -26.53 3.93 19.55
N VAL A 160 -27.00 2.69 19.44
CA VAL A 160 -27.50 1.89 20.57
C VAL A 160 -26.76 0.56 20.64
N ARG A 161 -26.43 0.10 21.83
CA ARG A 161 -25.87 -1.23 22.06
C ARG A 161 -26.56 -1.89 23.25
N LEU A 162 -27.60 -2.66 22.98
CA LEU A 162 -28.28 -3.45 24.00
C LEU A 162 -27.49 -4.74 24.31
N GLN A 163 -27.52 -5.15 25.57
CA GLN A 163 -26.83 -6.33 26.07
C GLN A 163 -27.82 -7.38 26.57
N ALA A 164 -27.52 -8.65 26.34
CA ALA A 164 -28.26 -9.76 26.92
C ALA A 164 -28.07 -9.76 28.45
N GLY A 165 -29.18 -9.73 29.20
CA GLY A 165 -29.20 -9.99 30.64
C GLY A 165 -29.43 -11.47 30.94
N SER A 166 -30.05 -11.74 32.09
CA SER A 166 -30.49 -13.08 32.45
C SER A 166 -31.64 -13.56 31.56
N PHE A 167 -31.56 -14.83 31.17
CA PHE A 167 -32.69 -15.62 30.66
C PHE A 167 -33.01 -16.68 31.73
N VAL A 168 -34.28 -16.77 32.13
CA VAL A 168 -34.77 -17.65 33.20
C VAL A 168 -36.07 -18.32 32.77
N MET A 169 -36.27 -19.57 33.16
CA MET A 169 -37.52 -20.32 32.97
C MET A 169 -38.13 -20.62 34.35
N GLU A 170 -39.43 -20.38 34.51
CA GLU A 170 -40.21 -20.66 35.71
C GLU A 170 -41.46 -21.47 35.34
N HIS A 171 -41.78 -22.52 36.09
CA HIS A 171 -43.03 -23.30 35.91
C HIS A 171 -43.98 -23.11 37.10
N SER A 172 -45.27 -23.44 36.93
CA SER A 172 -46.25 -23.39 38.01
C SER A 172 -46.16 -24.54 39.02
N ASP A 173 -45.92 -25.77 38.57
CA ASP A 173 -45.86 -26.96 39.43
C ASP A 173 -44.86 -28.00 38.88
N LYS A 174 -44.32 -28.88 39.75
CA LYS A 174 -43.15 -29.74 39.43
C LYS A 174 -43.31 -30.63 38.20
N ASP A 175 -44.56 -30.98 37.89
CA ASP A 175 -44.91 -31.81 36.75
C ASP A 175 -45.79 -30.98 35.81
N ALA A 176 -45.19 -30.25 34.86
CA ALA A 176 -45.97 -29.46 33.90
C ALA A 176 -46.83 -30.38 33.01
N THR A 177 -48.09 -30.04 32.83
CA THR A 177 -49.05 -30.77 32.00
C THR A 177 -49.81 -29.82 31.05
N LYS A 178 -50.71 -30.37 30.24
CA LYS A 178 -51.55 -29.59 29.33
C LYS A 178 -52.40 -28.58 30.10
N GLY A 179 -52.26 -27.30 29.75
CA GLY A 179 -53.00 -26.20 30.38
C GLY A 179 -52.27 -25.51 31.53
N ASP A 180 -51.14 -26.03 32.01
CA ASP A 180 -50.27 -25.34 32.98
C ASP A 180 -49.50 -24.20 32.30
N TRP A 181 -49.02 -23.22 33.07
CA TRP A 181 -48.25 -22.11 32.51
C TRP A 181 -46.75 -22.27 32.76
N VAL A 182 -45.97 -21.96 31.72
CA VAL A 182 -44.52 -21.85 31.74
C VAL A 182 -44.16 -20.40 31.42
N ARG A 183 -43.35 -19.78 32.26
CA ARG A 183 -42.84 -18.42 32.08
C ARG A 183 -41.39 -18.45 31.63
N PHE A 184 -41.08 -17.64 30.63
CA PHE A 184 -39.71 -17.32 30.24
C PHE A 184 -39.48 -15.83 30.48
N LEU A 185 -38.45 -15.51 31.26
CA LEU A 185 -38.07 -14.16 31.62
C LEU A 185 -36.77 -13.82 30.91
N GLN A 186 -36.84 -12.98 29.87
CA GLN A 186 -35.66 -12.44 29.19
C GLN A 186 -35.41 -11.01 29.68
N THR A 187 -34.25 -10.80 30.27
CA THR A 187 -33.78 -9.46 30.65
C THR A 187 -32.91 -8.89 29.54
N ILE A 188 -33.17 -7.66 29.13
CA ILE A 188 -32.30 -6.85 28.28
C ILE A 188 -31.78 -5.68 29.10
N ILE A 189 -30.49 -5.40 28.93
CA ILE A 189 -29.78 -4.30 29.59
C ILE A 189 -29.51 -3.24 28.53
N ASN A 190 -29.93 -2.00 28.77
CA ASN A 190 -29.52 -0.83 27.97
C ASN A 190 -28.43 -0.05 28.74
N PRO A 191 -27.13 -0.32 28.50
CA PRO A 191 -26.05 0.45 29.10
C PRO A 191 -25.85 1.85 28.46
N GLY A 192 -26.62 2.20 27.42
CA GLY A 192 -26.50 3.46 26.69
C GLY A 192 -27.31 4.62 27.29
N SER A 193 -27.09 5.81 26.72
CA SER A 193 -27.67 7.10 27.16
C SER A 193 -29.02 7.45 26.52
N ILE A 194 -29.54 6.62 25.62
CA ILE A 194 -30.82 6.84 24.93
C ILE A 194 -31.70 5.60 25.02
N ASN A 195 -33.02 5.81 25.01
CA ASN A 195 -34.01 4.73 24.99
C ASN A 195 -33.92 3.95 23.67
N ALA A 196 -34.26 2.66 23.69
CA ALA A 196 -34.23 1.82 22.50
C ALA A 196 -35.38 0.80 22.50
N THR A 197 -35.99 0.57 21.34
CA THR A 197 -36.94 -0.54 21.18
C THR A 197 -36.18 -1.84 20.96
N ALA A 198 -36.49 -2.84 21.77
CA ALA A 198 -36.04 -4.21 21.62
C ALA A 198 -37.23 -5.12 21.31
N THR A 199 -37.02 -6.09 20.43
CA THR A 199 -37.96 -7.15 20.11
C THR A 199 -37.33 -8.46 20.56
N VAL A 200 -37.84 -9.04 21.64
CA VAL A 200 -37.43 -10.39 22.08
C VAL A 200 -38.28 -11.42 21.37
N ILE A 201 -37.64 -12.49 20.90
CA ILE A 201 -38.27 -13.69 20.38
C ILE A 201 -37.79 -14.86 21.23
N VAL A 202 -38.74 -15.66 21.72
CA VAL A 202 -38.48 -16.91 22.45
C VAL A 202 -39.08 -18.07 21.67
N ASP A 203 -38.22 -19.01 21.30
CA ASP A 203 -38.60 -20.27 20.66
C ASP A 203 -38.49 -21.41 21.68
N VAL A 204 -39.58 -22.14 21.83
CA VAL A 204 -39.67 -23.33 22.68
C VAL A 204 -39.79 -24.55 21.79
N ILE A 205 -38.77 -25.40 21.79
CA ILE A 205 -38.74 -26.65 21.02
C ILE A 205 -38.80 -27.83 21.99
N TYR A 206 -39.70 -28.78 21.74
CA TYR A 206 -39.90 -29.95 22.61
C TYR A 206 -39.61 -31.25 21.84
N ASP A 207 -38.69 -32.06 22.37
CA ASP A 207 -38.40 -33.42 21.90
C ASP A 207 -39.57 -34.35 22.28
N SER A 208 -40.48 -34.51 21.33
CA SER A 208 -41.71 -35.29 21.47
C SER A 208 -41.46 -36.78 21.70
N ASP A 209 -40.29 -37.29 21.33
CA ASP A 209 -40.05 -38.73 21.11
C ASP A 209 -38.97 -39.29 22.04
N GLY A 210 -38.01 -38.46 22.49
CA GLY A 210 -37.14 -38.70 23.64
C GLY A 210 -35.80 -39.33 23.28
N ASP A 211 -35.41 -39.21 22.02
CA ASP A 211 -34.14 -39.72 21.49
C ASP A 211 -32.99 -38.70 21.61
N GLY A 212 -33.28 -37.47 22.05
CA GLY A 212 -32.31 -36.38 22.20
C GLY A 212 -32.05 -35.62 20.90
N VAL A 213 -32.86 -35.82 19.85
CA VAL A 213 -32.73 -35.15 18.55
C VAL A 213 -33.83 -34.09 18.38
N PHE A 214 -33.45 -32.82 18.54
CA PHE A 214 -34.37 -31.69 18.39
C PHE A 214 -34.59 -31.33 16.92
N GLU A 215 -35.51 -32.03 16.23
CA GLU A 215 -35.94 -31.66 14.88
C GLU A 215 -36.88 -30.43 14.89
N ILE A 216 -36.51 -29.42 14.10
CA ILE A 216 -37.26 -28.17 13.94
C ILE A 216 -38.38 -28.39 12.90
N SER A 217 -39.52 -28.92 13.35
CA SER A 217 -40.76 -29.02 12.56
C SER A 217 -41.77 -27.94 12.99
N GLU A 218 -42.68 -27.53 12.10
CA GLU A 218 -43.72 -26.53 12.41
C GLU A 218 -44.64 -26.93 13.57
N GLU A 219 -44.72 -28.23 13.91
CA GLU A 219 -45.51 -28.73 15.06
C GLU A 219 -44.73 -28.70 16.39
N ASN A 220 -43.40 -28.66 16.36
CA ASN A 220 -42.53 -28.78 17.54
C ASN A 220 -42.03 -27.43 18.09
N VAL A 221 -42.20 -26.32 17.35
CA VAL A 221 -41.70 -24.99 17.74
C VAL A 221 -42.86 -24.06 18.12
N HIS A 222 -42.87 -23.59 19.36
CA HIS A 222 -43.72 -22.45 19.74
C HIS A 222 -42.89 -21.18 19.84
N THR A 223 -43.16 -20.21 18.96
CA THR A 223 -42.50 -18.89 18.95
C THR A 223 -43.36 -17.87 19.71
N SER A 224 -42.72 -16.95 20.42
CA SER A 224 -43.40 -15.81 21.05
C SER A 224 -42.55 -14.55 20.92
N GLU A 225 -43.11 -13.53 20.28
CA GLU A 225 -42.45 -12.26 19.97
C GLU A 225 -43.10 -11.11 20.76
N ARG A 226 -42.28 -10.22 21.33
CA ARG A 226 -42.75 -8.97 21.94
C ARG A 226 -41.73 -7.85 21.74
N SER A 227 -42.21 -6.72 21.23
CA SER A 227 -41.48 -5.45 21.16
C SER A 227 -41.81 -4.54 22.34
N PHE A 228 -40.79 -3.92 22.92
CA PHE A 228 -40.89 -3.06 24.10
C PHE A 228 -39.73 -2.05 24.14
N VAL A 229 -39.88 -0.96 24.88
CA VAL A 229 -38.84 0.07 25.01
C VAL A 229 -37.99 -0.20 26.26
N VAL A 230 -36.68 -0.31 26.06
CA VAL A 230 -35.67 -0.39 27.13
C VAL A 230 -35.12 1.01 27.37
N GLU A 231 -35.51 1.63 28.47
CA GLU A 231 -35.05 2.97 28.85
C GLU A 231 -33.53 3.04 29.05
N SER A 232 -32.95 4.21 28.79
CA SER A 232 -31.52 4.52 29.00
C SER A 232 -31.04 4.12 30.42
N GLY A 233 -29.95 3.36 30.49
CA GLY A 233 -29.36 2.92 31.76
C GLY A 233 -30.23 1.95 32.58
N LYS A 234 -31.29 1.36 31.98
CA LYS A 234 -32.20 0.42 32.65
C LYS A 234 -32.04 -1.01 32.14
N ASN A 235 -32.50 -1.93 32.98
CA ASN A 235 -32.75 -3.31 32.61
C ASN A 235 -34.26 -3.49 32.51
N VAL A 236 -34.76 -4.10 31.43
CA VAL A 236 -36.16 -4.50 31.29
C VAL A 236 -36.21 -6.01 31.17
N THR A 237 -37.05 -6.64 31.99
CA THR A 237 -37.30 -8.08 31.96
C THR A 237 -38.69 -8.33 31.40
N GLU A 238 -38.75 -8.90 30.20
CA GLU A 238 -40.02 -9.31 29.60
C GLU A 238 -40.38 -10.74 29.99
N VAL A 239 -41.68 -10.94 30.23
CA VAL A 239 -42.25 -12.24 30.60
C VAL A 239 -43.09 -12.77 29.46
N PHE A 240 -42.64 -13.88 28.89
CA PHE A 240 -43.33 -14.70 27.90
C PHE A 240 -44.03 -15.84 28.63
N ILE A 241 -45.31 -16.06 28.32
CA ILE A 241 -46.07 -17.17 28.91
C ILE A 241 -46.46 -18.10 27.78
N TRP A 242 -46.04 -19.36 27.93
CA TRP A 242 -46.47 -20.46 27.09
C TRP A 242 -47.29 -21.45 27.90
N ILE A 243 -48.25 -22.11 27.26
CA ILE A 243 -49.18 -23.06 27.88
C ILE A 243 -49.18 -24.31 26.99
N PRO A 244 -48.80 -25.50 27.47
CA PRO A 244 -48.79 -26.70 26.66
C PRO A 244 -50.21 -27.09 26.23
N THR A 245 -50.39 -27.43 24.96
CA THR A 245 -51.71 -27.65 24.33
C THR A 245 -52.02 -29.11 23.97
N GLN A 246 -51.02 -30.00 23.96
CA GLN A 246 -51.21 -31.42 23.63
C GLN A 246 -51.32 -32.29 24.90
N ASP A 247 -52.17 -33.32 24.86
CA ASP A 247 -52.34 -34.28 25.96
C ASP A 247 -51.31 -35.42 25.90
N GLY A 248 -50.90 -35.92 27.06
CA GLY A 248 -50.11 -37.16 27.16
C GLY A 248 -48.62 -37.06 26.84
N LYS A 249 -48.08 -35.85 26.64
CA LYS A 249 -46.62 -35.60 26.61
C LYS A 249 -46.15 -35.19 28.02
N ASP A 250 -44.98 -35.65 28.41
CA ASP A 250 -44.36 -35.37 29.72
C ASP A 250 -43.56 -34.06 29.67
N TYR A 251 -44.25 -32.96 29.92
CA TYR A 251 -43.65 -31.63 29.94
C TYR A 251 -42.84 -31.34 31.22
N SER A 252 -42.77 -32.27 32.20
CA SER A 252 -41.92 -32.12 33.39
C SER A 252 -40.43 -32.32 33.07
N ASN A 253 -40.11 -33.17 32.09
CA ASN A 253 -38.75 -33.60 31.85
C ASN A 253 -37.94 -32.55 31.08
N ALA A 254 -37.19 -31.73 31.81
CA ALA A 254 -36.31 -30.68 31.30
C ALA A 254 -35.28 -31.14 30.25
N SER A 255 -34.96 -32.44 30.13
CA SER A 255 -34.06 -32.95 29.09
C SER A 255 -34.68 -32.98 27.69
N ARG A 256 -36.01 -32.83 27.61
CA ARG A 256 -36.78 -32.86 26.36
C ARG A 256 -37.04 -31.47 25.80
N TRP A 257 -36.32 -30.46 26.27
CA TRP A 257 -36.53 -29.06 25.88
C TRP A 257 -35.27 -28.46 25.28
N LEU A 258 -35.47 -27.70 24.20
CA LEU A 258 -34.50 -26.78 23.67
C LEU A 258 -35.18 -25.42 23.54
N VAL A 259 -34.92 -24.56 24.53
CA VAL A 259 -35.44 -23.19 24.52
C VAL A 259 -34.34 -22.26 24.02
N ARG A 260 -34.70 -21.39 23.08
CA ARG A 260 -33.83 -20.34 22.52
C ARG A 260 -34.46 -18.99 22.80
N SER A 261 -33.63 -18.03 23.16
CA SER A 261 -34.05 -16.64 23.34
C SER A 261 -33.05 -15.76 22.61
N TRP A 262 -33.57 -14.82 21.84
CA TRP A 262 -32.77 -13.78 21.22
C TRP A 262 -33.56 -12.48 21.19
N PHE A 263 -32.85 -11.39 20.87
CA PHE A 263 -33.48 -10.11 20.68
C PHE A 263 -32.86 -9.35 19.52
N ASN A 264 -33.73 -8.68 18.79
CA ASN A 264 -33.41 -7.72 17.76
C ASN A 264 -33.63 -6.32 18.34
N TYR A 265 -32.87 -5.34 17.88
CA TYR A 265 -33.06 -3.94 18.25
C TYR A 265 -32.57 -3.05 17.10
N GLY A 266 -33.33 -2.01 16.79
CA GLY A 266 -33.21 -1.33 15.49
C GLY A 266 -33.34 -2.31 14.32
N TYR A 267 -32.56 -2.09 13.26
CA TYR A 267 -32.60 -2.86 12.01
C TYR A 267 -31.60 -4.04 11.97
N ALA A 268 -31.27 -4.64 13.11
CA ALA A 268 -30.38 -5.81 13.14
C ALA A 268 -31.08 -7.06 12.57
N THR A 269 -30.63 -7.52 11.39
CA THR A 269 -31.07 -8.79 10.78
C THR A 269 -30.38 -10.02 11.37
N LEU A 270 -29.23 -9.82 12.04
CA LEU A 270 -28.53 -10.84 12.81
C LEU A 270 -28.90 -10.68 14.28
N ALA A 271 -29.68 -11.63 14.78
CA ALA A 271 -30.04 -11.73 16.18
C ALA A 271 -28.80 -11.92 17.06
N ASN A 272 -28.76 -11.24 18.21
CA ASN A 272 -27.86 -11.62 19.30
C ASN A 272 -28.44 -12.87 19.99
N GLU A 273 -28.24 -14.04 19.38
CA GLU A 273 -28.63 -15.34 19.93
C GLU A 273 -27.74 -15.68 21.15
N ILE A 274 -28.34 -15.76 22.34
CA ILE A 274 -27.62 -16.10 23.57
C ILE A 274 -28.45 -17.07 24.43
N LYS A 275 -27.81 -18.20 24.77
CA LYS A 275 -28.27 -19.35 25.57
C LYS A 275 -29.23 -20.32 24.88
N TYR A 276 -28.66 -21.45 24.46
CA TYR A 276 -29.34 -22.74 24.59
C TYR A 276 -29.35 -23.15 26.07
N ILE A 277 -30.53 -23.42 26.62
CA ILE A 277 -30.63 -24.20 27.86
C ILE A 277 -30.63 -25.67 27.45
N TYR A 278 -29.44 -26.28 27.43
CA TYR A 278 -29.32 -27.74 27.44
C TYR A 278 -29.37 -28.22 28.89
N ASN A 279 -30.49 -28.88 29.24
CA ASN A 279 -30.71 -29.58 30.49
C ASN A 279 -30.74 -28.75 31.80
N LEU A 280 -31.45 -29.32 32.76
CA LEU A 280 -31.35 -28.96 34.18
C LEU A 280 -29.90 -29.05 34.64
N THR A 281 -29.45 -28.11 35.48
CA THR A 281 -28.09 -28.12 36.03
C THR A 281 -27.83 -29.40 36.81
N LEU A 282 -26.92 -30.24 36.31
CA LEU A 282 -26.41 -31.41 37.02
C LEU A 282 -25.72 -30.96 38.32
N GLU A 283 -25.90 -31.73 39.38
CA GLU A 283 -25.68 -31.33 40.78
C GLU A 283 -24.20 -31.03 41.12
N TYR A 284 -23.91 -29.86 41.70
CA TYR A 284 -22.61 -29.60 42.35
C TYR A 284 -22.68 -28.57 43.48
N LEU A 285 -21.82 -28.74 44.49
CA LEU A 285 -21.51 -27.70 45.46
C LEU A 285 -20.58 -26.67 44.79
N ILE A 286 -20.97 -25.41 44.76
CA ILE A 286 -20.16 -24.34 44.16
C ILE A 286 -19.30 -23.70 45.23
N LEU A 287 -17.97 -23.69 45.03
CA LEU A 287 -17.06 -22.83 45.78
C LEU A 287 -17.20 -21.38 45.29
N LYS A 288 -17.45 -20.46 46.20
CA LYS A 288 -17.51 -19.01 45.95
C LYS A 288 -16.68 -18.27 46.99
N ASN A 289 -16.29 -17.02 46.68
CA ASN A 289 -15.44 -16.17 47.54
C ASN A 289 -14.21 -16.91 48.10
N GLU A 290 -13.37 -17.47 47.22
CA GLU A 290 -12.05 -17.93 47.63
C GLU A 290 -11.20 -16.72 47.99
N GLY A 291 -10.84 -16.57 49.26
CA GLY A 291 -10.14 -15.39 49.74
C GLY A 291 -9.26 -15.66 50.95
N VAL A 292 -8.04 -15.15 50.91
CA VAL A 292 -7.15 -15.09 52.08
C VAL A 292 -7.49 -13.83 52.88
N THR A 293 -7.84 -13.99 54.16
CA THR A 293 -8.14 -12.85 55.05
C THR A 293 -6.87 -12.30 55.68
N GLY A 294 -6.43 -11.14 55.20
CA GLY A 294 -5.28 -10.41 55.77
C GLY A 294 -4.64 -9.47 54.76
N THR A 295 -3.34 -9.24 54.90
CA THR A 295 -2.52 -8.45 53.97
C THR A 295 -2.20 -9.24 52.69
N THR A 296 -1.75 -8.55 51.63
CA THR A 296 -1.23 -9.20 50.42
C THR A 296 0.22 -9.68 50.55
N GLU A 297 0.88 -9.28 51.64
CA GLU A 297 2.25 -9.66 51.99
C GLU A 297 2.25 -10.33 53.37
N TYR A 298 3.01 -11.41 53.53
CA TYR A 298 3.16 -12.17 54.76
C TYR A 298 4.63 -12.53 54.99
N ALA A 299 5.06 -12.57 56.25
CA ALA A 299 6.38 -13.03 56.66
C ALA A 299 6.39 -14.55 56.97
N PRO A 300 7.54 -15.24 56.85
CA PRO A 300 7.68 -16.60 57.33
C PRO A 300 7.33 -16.71 58.82
N GLY A 301 6.41 -17.60 59.17
CA GLY A 301 5.83 -17.73 60.51
C GLY A 301 4.46 -17.06 60.70
N ASP A 302 4.03 -16.17 59.80
CA ASP A 302 2.70 -15.55 59.87
C ASP A 302 1.58 -16.59 59.66
N THR A 303 0.43 -16.32 60.28
CA THR A 303 -0.76 -17.16 60.15
C THR A 303 -1.58 -16.73 58.94
N ILE A 304 -1.68 -17.59 57.94
CA ILE A 304 -2.65 -17.45 56.85
C ILE A 304 -3.97 -18.09 57.26
N ILE A 305 -5.06 -17.34 57.07
CA ILE A 305 -6.42 -17.87 57.11
C ILE A 305 -7.02 -17.70 55.71
N SER A 306 -7.39 -18.81 55.09
CA SER A 306 -8.13 -18.86 53.84
C SER A 306 -9.59 -19.18 54.13
N VAL A 307 -10.47 -18.59 53.35
CA VAL A 307 -11.92 -18.66 53.50
C VAL A 307 -12.52 -19.10 52.17
N VAL A 308 -13.51 -19.99 52.23
CA VAL A 308 -14.29 -20.40 51.06
C VAL A 308 -15.76 -20.58 51.44
N ASP A 309 -16.64 -19.95 50.67
CA ASP A 309 -18.09 -20.11 50.81
C ASP A 309 -18.55 -21.30 49.98
N VAL A 310 -18.93 -22.39 50.63
CA VAL A 310 -19.53 -23.58 50.01
C VAL A 310 -21.04 -23.35 49.87
N ASN A 311 -21.54 -23.31 48.64
CA ASN A 311 -22.94 -23.03 48.34
C ASN A 311 -23.60 -24.17 47.54
N ASN A 312 -24.64 -24.78 48.09
CA ASN A 312 -25.49 -25.69 47.31
C ASN A 312 -26.44 -24.89 46.41
N SER A 313 -26.09 -24.82 45.12
CA SER A 313 -26.90 -24.16 44.09
C SER A 313 -27.84 -25.13 43.33
N GLY A 314 -27.96 -26.38 43.79
CA GLY A 314 -28.87 -27.40 43.25
C GLY A 314 -30.23 -27.44 43.96
N LEU A 315 -31.12 -28.32 43.49
CA LEU A 315 -32.51 -28.44 43.95
C LEU A 315 -32.74 -29.48 45.06
N TYR A 316 -31.72 -30.26 45.42
CA TYR A 316 -31.76 -31.28 46.47
C TYR A 316 -30.62 -31.11 47.48
N ASN A 317 -30.75 -31.82 48.60
CA ASN A 317 -29.76 -31.85 49.67
C ASN A 317 -28.48 -32.60 49.23
N ALA A 318 -27.33 -31.92 49.23
CA ALA A 318 -26.03 -32.50 48.85
C ALA A 318 -25.14 -32.74 50.08
N THR A 319 -24.37 -33.84 50.12
CA THR A 319 -23.49 -34.17 51.26
C THR A 319 -22.01 -33.94 50.91
N LEU A 320 -21.32 -33.11 51.70
CA LEU A 320 -19.89 -32.82 51.52
C LEU A 320 -19.04 -33.94 52.14
N HIS A 321 -18.33 -34.71 51.32
CA HIS A 321 -17.59 -35.93 51.69
C HIS A 321 -16.11 -35.69 52.03
N GLU A 322 -15.45 -34.76 51.34
CA GLU A 322 -14.12 -34.28 51.70
C GLU A 322 -13.98 -32.77 51.43
N ALA A 323 -13.16 -32.08 52.23
CA ALA A 323 -12.71 -30.72 51.94
C ALA A 323 -11.26 -30.54 52.39
N LYS A 324 -10.40 -30.07 51.50
CA LYS A 324 -8.95 -29.92 51.70
C LYS A 324 -8.48 -28.55 51.21
N ALA A 325 -7.43 -28.04 51.83
CA ALA A 325 -6.73 -26.82 51.42
C ALA A 325 -5.22 -26.99 51.64
N TRP A 326 -4.40 -26.42 50.76
CA TRP A 326 -2.94 -26.42 50.86
C TRP A 326 -2.33 -25.20 50.18
N ILE A 327 -1.04 -24.97 50.41
CA ILE A 327 -0.25 -23.90 49.77
C ILE A 327 0.68 -24.54 48.73
N GLU A 328 0.79 -23.93 47.54
CA GLU A 328 1.68 -24.31 46.45
C GLU A 328 2.69 -23.19 46.12
N ASP A 329 3.84 -23.56 45.55
CA ASP A 329 4.77 -22.63 44.91
C ASP A 329 4.35 -22.25 43.46
N GLU A 330 5.10 -21.34 42.84
CA GLU A 330 4.90 -20.90 41.46
C GLU A 330 5.03 -22.00 40.39
N ASN A 331 5.57 -23.18 40.76
CA ASN A 331 5.70 -24.35 39.89
C ASN A 331 4.61 -25.40 40.16
N GLY A 332 3.65 -25.13 41.06
CA GLY A 332 2.58 -26.04 41.44
C GLY A 332 2.98 -27.13 42.44
N ASN A 333 4.15 -27.04 43.08
CA ASN A 333 4.53 -27.98 44.13
C ASN A 333 3.82 -27.64 45.44
N LYS A 334 3.07 -28.59 45.99
CA LYS A 334 2.46 -28.48 47.32
C LYS A 334 3.54 -28.36 48.41
N ILE A 335 3.47 -27.25 49.16
CA ILE A 335 4.38 -26.87 50.25
C ILE A 335 3.87 -27.34 51.61
N VAL A 336 2.60 -27.07 51.93
CA VAL A 336 2.02 -27.41 53.25
C VAL A 336 0.48 -27.52 53.20
N ASP A 337 -0.09 -28.50 53.89
CA ASP A 337 -1.55 -28.59 54.11
C ASP A 337 -2.06 -27.55 55.10
N MET A 338 -3.30 -27.09 54.93
CA MET A 338 -3.99 -26.19 55.84
C MET A 338 -5.10 -26.92 56.63
N VAL A 339 -5.35 -26.47 57.85
CA VAL A 339 -6.26 -27.13 58.80
C VAL A 339 -7.60 -26.40 58.84
N ALA A 340 -8.71 -27.11 58.66
CA ALA A 340 -10.05 -26.52 58.82
C ALA A 340 -10.31 -26.14 60.29
N ILE A 341 -10.59 -24.87 60.55
CA ILE A 341 -10.67 -24.30 61.91
C ILE A 341 -12.08 -23.89 62.35
N SER A 342 -12.91 -23.34 61.45
CA SER A 342 -14.23 -22.86 61.83
C SER A 342 -15.22 -22.82 60.66
N PRO A 343 -16.42 -23.38 60.82
CA PRO A 343 -16.72 -24.47 61.76
C PRO A 343 -15.89 -25.72 61.39
N PRO A 344 -15.64 -26.64 62.32
CA PRO A 344 -14.85 -27.84 62.04
C PRO A 344 -15.49 -28.67 60.93
N TYR A 345 -14.64 -29.17 60.03
CA TYR A 345 -15.05 -29.96 58.88
C TYR A 345 -15.80 -31.25 59.28
N ASN A 346 -16.94 -31.53 58.64
CA ASN A 346 -17.78 -32.70 58.89
C ASN A 346 -18.11 -33.44 57.57
N PRO A 347 -17.61 -34.68 57.36
CA PRO A 347 -17.75 -35.42 56.10
C PRO A 347 -19.13 -36.04 55.83
N ASN A 348 -20.11 -35.79 56.70
CA ASN A 348 -21.50 -36.17 56.49
C ASN A 348 -22.43 -34.96 56.58
N GLU A 349 -21.90 -33.74 56.39
CA GLU A 349 -22.72 -32.54 56.46
C GLU A 349 -23.52 -32.32 55.18
N THR A 350 -24.83 -32.15 55.38
CA THR A 350 -25.80 -32.02 54.31
C THR A 350 -26.18 -30.55 54.11
N TYR A 351 -25.93 -30.05 52.90
CA TYR A 351 -26.22 -28.69 52.47
C TYR A 351 -27.58 -28.67 51.78
N THR A 352 -28.55 -27.92 52.31
CA THR A 352 -29.87 -27.74 51.65
C THR A 352 -29.77 -26.74 50.49
N PRO A 353 -30.65 -26.82 49.47
CA PRO A 353 -30.75 -25.86 48.38
C PRO A 353 -30.73 -24.40 48.84
N GLY A 354 -29.87 -23.58 48.22
CA GLY A 354 -29.72 -22.14 48.54
C GLY A 354 -29.01 -21.85 49.86
N TYR A 355 -28.56 -22.86 50.60
CA TYR A 355 -27.89 -22.69 51.88
C TYR A 355 -26.37 -22.58 51.68
N GLN A 356 -25.81 -21.52 52.25
CA GLN A 356 -24.39 -21.19 52.17
C GLN A 356 -23.70 -21.48 53.50
N LYS A 357 -22.52 -22.09 53.45
CA LYS A 357 -21.68 -22.30 54.63
C LYS A 357 -20.23 -21.95 54.31
N GLN A 358 -19.67 -21.07 55.14
CA GLN A 358 -18.28 -20.68 55.04
C GLN A 358 -17.39 -21.71 55.77
N LEU A 359 -16.36 -22.20 55.09
CA LEU A 359 -15.28 -23.00 55.68
C LEU A 359 -14.02 -22.14 55.78
N GLN A 360 -13.39 -22.14 56.95
CA GLN A 360 -12.14 -21.44 57.19
C GLN A 360 -11.00 -22.44 57.39
N PHE A 361 -9.90 -22.26 56.67
CA PHE A 361 -8.68 -23.06 56.76
C PHE A 361 -7.53 -22.18 57.25
N GLN A 362 -6.77 -22.64 58.24
CA GLN A 362 -5.65 -21.91 58.82
C GLN A 362 -4.35 -22.69 58.66
N GLN A 363 -3.24 -21.99 58.40
CA GLN A 363 -1.90 -22.54 58.56
C GLN A 363 -0.87 -21.43 58.86
N ASN A 364 0.16 -21.77 59.63
CA ASN A 364 1.32 -20.90 59.81
C ASN A 364 2.32 -21.12 58.67
N LEU A 365 2.79 -20.05 58.04
CA LEU A 365 3.76 -20.13 56.95
C LEU A 365 5.07 -20.77 57.42
N PRO A 366 5.62 -21.77 56.69
CA PRO A 366 6.90 -22.37 57.03
C PRO A 366 8.03 -21.33 57.12
N SER A 367 8.95 -21.51 58.07
CA SER A 367 10.08 -20.58 58.29
C SER A 367 11.15 -20.62 57.20
N ASN A 368 10.99 -21.48 56.19
CA ASN A 368 11.94 -21.74 55.10
C ASN A 368 11.42 -21.31 53.71
N LEU A 369 10.38 -20.48 53.65
CA LEU A 369 9.89 -19.90 52.39
C LEU A 369 10.89 -18.87 51.83
N THR A 370 10.90 -18.75 50.50
CA THR A 370 11.78 -17.82 49.78
C THR A 370 11.22 -16.40 49.83
N PRO A 371 11.95 -15.40 50.36
CA PRO A 371 11.48 -14.03 50.39
C PRO A 371 11.26 -13.46 48.98
N GLY A 372 10.09 -12.89 48.73
CA GLY A 372 9.71 -12.28 47.45
C GLY A 372 9.09 -13.24 46.41
N SER A 373 9.01 -14.54 46.69
CA SER A 373 8.29 -15.50 45.83
C SER A 373 6.77 -15.42 46.02
N THR A 374 6.02 -15.70 44.96
CA THR A 374 4.54 -15.78 45.01
C THR A 374 4.11 -17.21 45.31
N TYR A 375 3.15 -17.38 46.21
CA TYR A 375 2.59 -18.67 46.62
C TYR A 375 1.08 -18.67 46.43
N LYS A 376 0.51 -19.82 46.08
CA LYS A 376 -0.93 -19.98 45.80
C LYS A 376 -1.60 -20.83 46.89
N VAL A 377 -2.74 -20.38 47.40
CA VAL A 377 -3.62 -21.25 48.19
C VAL A 377 -4.54 -22.01 47.23
N VAL A 378 -4.63 -23.33 47.39
CA VAL A 378 -5.48 -24.21 46.58
C VAL A 378 -6.44 -24.96 47.49
N MET A 379 -7.69 -25.07 47.07
CA MET A 379 -8.77 -25.70 47.83
C MET A 379 -9.52 -26.69 46.93
N ALA A 380 -9.95 -27.81 47.50
CA ALA A 380 -10.65 -28.88 46.79
C ALA A 380 -11.73 -29.51 47.68
N ILE A 381 -12.83 -29.95 47.08
CA ILE A 381 -13.93 -30.64 47.75
C ILE A 381 -14.35 -31.91 46.99
N ASP A 382 -14.83 -32.91 47.73
CA ASP A 382 -15.52 -34.10 47.25
C ASP A 382 -16.93 -34.14 47.85
N HIS A 383 -17.92 -34.64 47.10
CA HIS A 383 -19.32 -34.68 47.55
C HIS A 383 -20.11 -35.84 46.93
N GLY A 384 -21.17 -36.26 47.61
CA GLY A 384 -22.04 -37.32 47.10
C GLY A 384 -23.49 -37.22 47.52
N VAL A 385 -24.30 -38.10 46.91
CA VAL A 385 -25.77 -38.08 46.97
C VAL A 385 -26.28 -39.26 47.83
N PRO A 386 -27.16 -39.04 48.82
CA PRO A 386 -27.72 -40.12 49.62
C PRO A 386 -28.65 -41.05 48.82
N ARG A 387 -28.42 -42.37 48.85
CA ARG A 387 -29.31 -43.39 48.26
C ARG A 387 -30.27 -44.01 49.28
N THR A 388 -31.55 -43.66 49.23
CA THR A 388 -32.71 -44.38 49.81
C THR A 388 -33.98 -43.84 49.11
N LEU A 389 -35.02 -44.60 48.71
CA LEU A 389 -35.55 -45.89 49.18
C LEU A 389 -36.41 -46.59 48.07
N TYR A 390 -36.19 -47.90 47.80
CA TYR A 390 -37.09 -49.00 47.32
C TYR A 390 -38.49 -48.70 46.66
N ILE A 391 -39.04 -49.44 45.65
CA ILE A 391 -39.19 -50.91 45.41
C ILE A 391 -39.34 -51.29 43.90
N LYS A 392 -38.87 -52.50 43.54
CA LYS A 392 -39.17 -53.37 42.35
C LYS A 392 -40.48 -53.15 41.55
N THR A 393 -40.40 -53.36 40.21
CA THR A 393 -40.85 -54.62 39.54
C THR A 393 -40.15 -54.84 38.20
N ASP A 394 -40.08 -56.10 37.77
CA ASP A 394 -39.29 -56.61 36.65
C ASP A 394 -39.82 -56.20 35.25
N ILE A 395 -38.92 -56.06 34.26
CA ILE A 395 -38.98 -56.68 32.90
C ILE A 395 -37.90 -56.08 31.96
N TYR A 396 -37.13 -56.97 31.33
CA TYR A 396 -36.10 -56.86 30.27
C TYR A 396 -34.60 -56.80 30.66
N PRO A 397 -33.81 -57.84 30.28
CA PRO A 397 -32.36 -57.85 30.40
C PRO A 397 -31.66 -57.62 29.04
N TYR A 398 -31.00 -56.48 28.87
CA TYR A 398 -29.83 -56.34 27.99
C TYR A 398 -28.79 -55.50 28.73
N GLY A 399 -27.63 -56.10 28.96
CA GLY A 399 -26.67 -55.62 29.96
C GLY A 399 -25.70 -54.56 29.45
N GLY A 400 -25.29 -53.68 30.37
CA GLY A 400 -24.21 -52.72 30.24
C GLY A 400 -24.15 -51.85 31.51
N PHE A 401 -23.18 -52.10 32.39
CA PHE A 401 -22.96 -51.46 33.72
C PHE A 401 -23.72 -52.02 34.94
N ASN A 402 -23.65 -53.33 35.13
CA ASN A 402 -23.33 -53.92 36.45
C ASN A 402 -21.81 -53.73 36.71
N ASP A 403 -21.25 -53.61 37.91
CA ASP A 403 -21.77 -53.58 39.30
C ASP A 403 -20.76 -52.79 40.17
N TYR A 404 -21.24 -52.13 41.23
CA TYR A 404 -20.51 -51.58 42.40
C TYR A 404 -18.98 -51.35 42.29
N GLY A 405 -18.59 -50.13 41.91
CA GLY A 405 -17.28 -49.53 42.22
C GLY A 405 -17.45 -48.06 42.57
N ASN A 406 -16.53 -47.50 43.38
CA ASN A 406 -16.50 -46.05 43.60
C ASN A 406 -16.26 -45.36 42.25
N ALA A 407 -17.19 -44.50 41.82
CA ALA A 407 -17.01 -43.69 40.63
C ALA A 407 -16.04 -42.54 40.94
N THR A 408 -14.73 -42.82 40.91
CA THR A 408 -13.70 -41.79 40.86
C THR A 408 -13.73 -41.16 39.47
N PHE A 409 -14.45 -40.04 39.34
CA PHE A 409 -14.44 -39.24 38.12
C PHE A 409 -13.10 -38.52 37.99
N GLU A 410 -12.22 -39.01 37.13
CA GLU A 410 -10.96 -38.33 36.82
C GLU A 410 -11.15 -37.40 35.62
N ILE A 411 -10.84 -36.11 35.79
CA ILE A 411 -11.10 -35.08 34.79
C ILE A 411 -10.05 -35.17 33.67
N VAL A 412 -10.41 -35.85 32.58
CA VAL A 412 -9.60 -35.86 31.35
C VAL A 412 -9.93 -34.62 30.53
N LYS A 413 -8.93 -33.75 30.31
CA LYS A 413 -9.07 -32.47 29.63
C LYS A 413 -8.15 -32.40 28.42
N GLY A 414 -8.74 -32.31 27.23
CA GLY A 414 -8.00 -31.93 26.02
C GLY A 414 -7.94 -30.41 25.85
N ASN A 415 -7.10 -29.94 24.93
CA ASN A 415 -7.10 -28.57 24.45
C ASN A 415 -6.77 -28.54 22.95
N VAL A 416 -7.58 -27.85 22.14
CA VAL A 416 -7.17 -27.53 20.76
C VAL A 416 -6.23 -26.35 20.84
N THR A 417 -4.97 -26.55 20.47
CA THR A 417 -3.91 -25.54 20.62
C THR A 417 -3.72 -24.74 19.34
N ASN A 418 -3.81 -25.38 18.17
CA ASN A 418 -3.58 -24.74 16.88
C ASN A 418 -4.46 -25.34 15.76
N LEU A 419 -4.79 -24.52 14.76
CA LEU A 419 -5.39 -24.91 13.49
C LEU A 419 -4.55 -24.29 12.36
N TYR A 420 -3.85 -25.13 11.59
CA TYR A 420 -2.99 -24.71 10.49
C TYR A 420 -3.67 -24.92 9.14
N PHE A 421 -3.72 -23.86 8.33
CA PHE A 421 -4.18 -23.85 6.93
C PHE A 421 -3.62 -22.59 6.25
N ARG A 422 -3.81 -22.44 4.93
CA ARG A 422 -3.54 -21.15 4.25
C ARG A 422 -4.77 -20.26 4.37
N GLU A 423 -4.62 -19.06 4.93
CA GLU A 423 -5.71 -18.08 5.05
C GLU A 423 -6.35 -17.73 3.72
N GLU A 424 -5.56 -17.73 2.63
CA GLU A 424 -6.04 -17.48 1.27
C GLU A 424 -5.72 -18.67 0.34
N VAL A 425 -6.72 -19.08 -0.42
CA VAL A 425 -6.66 -20.24 -1.31
C VAL A 425 -7.23 -19.89 -2.67
N ALA A 426 -6.52 -20.32 -3.71
CA ALA A 426 -6.95 -20.11 -5.08
C ALA A 426 -8.15 -20.99 -5.43
N TYR A 427 -9.03 -20.50 -6.29
CA TYR A 427 -10.13 -21.27 -6.86
C TYR A 427 -9.66 -22.62 -7.44
N ASN A 428 -10.40 -23.69 -7.14
CA ASN A 428 -10.05 -25.08 -7.46
C ASN A 428 -8.68 -25.54 -6.91
N VAL A 429 -8.26 -25.07 -5.73
CA VAL A 429 -7.16 -25.64 -4.95
C VAL A 429 -7.70 -26.15 -3.62
N ASN A 430 -7.39 -27.39 -3.28
CA ASN A 430 -7.85 -27.98 -2.02
C ASN A 430 -6.94 -27.48 -0.87
N PRO A 431 -7.49 -26.82 0.16
CA PRO A 431 -6.76 -26.50 1.38
C PRO A 431 -6.38 -27.77 2.14
N ASN A 432 -5.18 -27.73 2.72
CA ASN A 432 -4.75 -28.72 3.70
C ASN A 432 -4.97 -28.13 5.10
N PHE A 433 -5.58 -28.93 5.99
CA PHE A 433 -5.86 -28.57 7.38
C PHE A 433 -5.09 -29.48 8.32
N LYS A 434 -4.67 -28.93 9.46
CA LYS A 434 -4.02 -29.68 10.54
C LYS A 434 -4.45 -29.08 11.87
N ILE A 435 -5.00 -29.91 12.76
CA ILE A 435 -5.45 -29.52 14.11
C ILE A 435 -4.46 -30.13 15.10
N GLU A 436 -3.97 -29.32 16.04
CA GLU A 436 -3.11 -29.78 17.13
C GLU A 436 -3.92 -29.89 18.43
N ILE A 437 -3.87 -31.07 19.06
CA ILE A 437 -4.61 -31.38 20.28
C ILE A 437 -3.63 -31.85 21.35
N GLU A 438 -3.72 -31.24 22.52
CA GLU A 438 -2.94 -31.57 23.71
C GLU A 438 -3.85 -32.21 24.76
N ASN A 439 -3.43 -33.33 25.34
CA ASN A 439 -4.11 -33.92 26.49
C ASN A 439 -3.42 -33.41 27.78
N LEU A 440 -4.15 -32.58 28.54
CA LEU A 440 -3.71 -31.97 29.79
C LEU A 440 -3.93 -32.89 31.00
N GLY A 441 -4.63 -34.02 30.83
CA GLY A 441 -4.85 -35.02 31.88
C GLY A 441 -3.76 -36.11 31.90
N PRO A 442 -3.62 -36.85 33.02
CA PRO A 442 -2.68 -37.96 33.15
C PRO A 442 -3.14 -39.24 32.43
N ASN A 443 -4.44 -39.36 32.11
CA ASN A 443 -5.04 -40.54 31.47
C ASN A 443 -5.19 -40.39 29.96
N SER A 444 -5.31 -41.51 29.25
CA SER A 444 -5.64 -41.53 27.82
C SER A 444 -7.07 -41.07 27.52
N ILE A 445 -7.21 -40.43 26.36
CA ILE A 445 -8.48 -40.22 25.66
C ILE A 445 -8.56 -41.34 24.62
N ASP A 446 -9.44 -42.31 24.79
CA ASP A 446 -9.55 -43.48 23.91
C ASP A 446 -10.85 -43.51 23.07
N GLU A 447 -11.85 -42.69 23.44
CA GLU A 447 -13.15 -42.55 22.76
C GLU A 447 -13.44 -41.11 22.30
N GLY A 448 -12.39 -40.32 22.06
CA GLY A 448 -12.53 -38.95 21.56
C GLY A 448 -13.00 -38.90 20.10
N LYS A 449 -13.48 -37.74 19.67
CA LYS A 449 -13.69 -37.41 18.25
C LYS A 449 -13.06 -36.06 17.94
N CYS A 450 -12.36 -35.96 16.82
CA CYS A 450 -11.98 -34.66 16.25
C CYS A 450 -12.95 -34.33 15.11
N VAL A 451 -13.47 -33.10 15.12
CA VAL A 451 -14.41 -32.57 14.14
C VAL A 451 -13.78 -31.35 13.48
N LEU A 452 -13.79 -31.31 12.15
CA LEU A 452 -13.44 -30.12 11.38
C LEU A 452 -14.67 -29.73 10.55
N LYS A 453 -15.12 -28.49 10.69
CA LYS A 453 -16.20 -27.91 9.88
C LYS A 453 -15.67 -26.74 9.06
N ILE A 454 -16.20 -26.57 7.86
CA ILE A 454 -15.94 -25.45 6.96
C ILE A 454 -17.28 -24.98 6.43
N TYR A 455 -17.67 -23.72 6.65
CA TYR A 455 -18.96 -23.22 6.19
C TYR A 455 -18.96 -21.75 5.80
N ASN A 456 -19.90 -21.36 4.93
CA ASN A 456 -20.17 -19.98 4.56
C ASN A 456 -21.68 -19.75 4.51
N ASN A 457 -22.18 -18.91 5.43
CA ASN A 457 -23.60 -18.61 5.58
C ASN A 457 -24.17 -17.74 4.45
N SER A 458 -23.32 -16.97 3.75
CA SER A 458 -23.73 -16.12 2.61
C SER A 458 -24.03 -16.93 1.36
N PHE A 459 -23.41 -18.10 1.19
CA PHE A 459 -23.61 -18.99 0.04
C PHE A 459 -24.32 -20.31 0.39
N GLY A 460 -24.56 -20.60 1.67
CA GLY A 460 -25.23 -21.83 2.12
C GLY A 460 -24.39 -23.11 1.96
N TYR A 461 -23.06 -22.98 1.91
CA TYR A 461 -22.15 -24.13 1.80
C TYR A 461 -21.66 -24.56 3.18
N GLU A 462 -21.76 -25.85 3.48
CA GLU A 462 -21.15 -26.50 4.65
C GLU A 462 -20.43 -27.78 4.21
N TRP A 463 -19.27 -28.04 4.83
CA TRP A 463 -18.56 -29.31 4.78
C TRP A 463 -18.12 -29.67 6.20
N ASN A 464 -18.26 -30.94 6.55
CA ASN A 464 -17.85 -31.45 7.85
C ASN A 464 -17.14 -32.80 7.71
N THR A 465 -16.19 -33.05 8.62
CA THR A 465 -15.54 -34.34 8.79
C THR A 465 -15.42 -34.64 10.27
N THR A 466 -15.49 -35.92 10.64
CA THR A 466 -15.41 -36.38 12.03
C THR A 466 -14.69 -37.71 12.06
N GLU A 467 -13.59 -37.79 12.79
CA GLU A 467 -12.77 -38.99 12.94
C GLU A 467 -12.55 -39.31 14.44
N PRO A 468 -12.33 -40.57 14.81
CA PRO A 468 -11.98 -40.94 16.17
C PRO A 468 -10.62 -40.35 16.57
N LEU A 469 -10.49 -39.97 17.85
CA LEU A 469 -9.29 -39.39 18.44
C LEU A 469 -8.82 -40.27 19.60
N VAL A 470 -7.60 -40.78 19.49
CA VAL A 470 -6.90 -41.52 20.55
C VAL A 470 -5.61 -40.78 20.90
N ILE A 471 -5.44 -40.40 22.18
CA ILE A 471 -4.27 -39.65 22.67
C ILE A 471 -3.96 -39.96 24.14
N SER A 472 -2.72 -40.38 24.41
CA SER A 472 -2.24 -40.67 25.78
C SER A 472 -2.22 -39.43 26.69
N GLY A 473 -2.22 -39.65 28.00
CA GLY A 473 -2.08 -38.58 28.99
C GLY A 473 -0.79 -37.77 28.81
N GLY A 474 -0.88 -36.45 28.96
CA GLY A 474 0.24 -35.51 28.77
C GLY A 474 0.80 -35.38 27.34
N ALA A 475 0.21 -36.07 26.35
CA ALA A 475 0.72 -36.08 24.98
C ALA A 475 0.13 -34.95 24.12
N LYS A 476 0.82 -34.61 23.03
CA LYS A 476 0.28 -33.79 21.93
C LYS A 476 0.20 -34.63 20.66
N ILE A 477 -0.91 -34.51 19.93
CA ILE A 477 -1.09 -35.14 18.62
C ILE A 477 -1.46 -34.10 17.57
N ASN A 478 -1.04 -34.36 16.35
CA ASN A 478 -1.36 -33.56 15.18
C ASN A 478 -2.32 -34.36 14.30
N TYR A 479 -3.59 -33.95 14.30
CA TYR A 479 -4.64 -34.53 13.49
C TYR A 479 -4.69 -33.85 12.11
N THR A 480 -4.53 -34.65 11.07
CA THR A 480 -4.70 -34.23 9.67
C THR A 480 -5.89 -35.01 9.12
N PRO A 481 -7.01 -34.35 8.75
CA PRO A 481 -8.19 -35.05 8.25
C PRO A 481 -7.87 -35.85 6.98
N LEU A 482 -8.27 -37.13 6.95
CA LEU A 482 -8.08 -38.02 5.80
C LEU A 482 -9.15 -37.81 4.71
N ASN A 483 -9.38 -36.56 4.30
CA ASN A 483 -10.11 -36.25 3.08
C ASN A 483 -9.65 -34.90 2.52
N THR A 484 -9.45 -34.84 1.21
CA THR A 484 -9.39 -33.55 0.54
C THR A 484 -10.76 -32.89 0.61
N TRP A 485 -10.81 -31.59 0.88
CA TRP A 485 -12.07 -30.84 0.81
C TRP A 485 -12.60 -30.89 -0.61
N ILE A 486 -13.72 -31.59 -0.80
CA ILE A 486 -14.46 -31.65 -2.06
C ILE A 486 -15.84 -31.06 -1.74
N PRO A 487 -16.26 -29.96 -2.38
CA PRO A 487 -17.61 -29.43 -2.21
C PRO A 487 -18.62 -30.48 -2.68
N THR A 488 -19.56 -30.82 -1.82
CA THR A 488 -20.62 -31.78 -2.15
C THR A 488 -21.68 -31.08 -3.02
N SER A 489 -22.08 -31.72 -4.11
CA SER A 489 -23.12 -31.35 -5.09
C SER A 489 -22.81 -30.33 -6.21
N SER A 490 -21.73 -29.55 -6.15
CA SER A 490 -21.25 -28.75 -7.31
C SER A 490 -19.77 -29.02 -7.59
N THR A 491 -19.34 -28.98 -8.85
CA THR A 491 -17.93 -29.15 -9.24
C THR A 491 -17.05 -27.94 -8.92
N THR A 492 -17.59 -26.92 -8.25
CA THR A 492 -16.97 -25.61 -8.04
C THR A 492 -17.38 -25.00 -6.69
N THR A 493 -16.41 -24.72 -5.82
CA THR A 493 -16.64 -23.97 -4.57
C THR A 493 -16.66 -22.47 -4.85
N PRO A 494 -17.68 -21.70 -4.43
CA PRO A 494 -17.72 -20.26 -4.66
C PRO A 494 -16.52 -19.48 -4.09
N PRO A 495 -16.15 -18.34 -4.70
CA PRO A 495 -15.23 -17.39 -4.08
C PRO A 495 -15.89 -16.76 -2.84
N GLY A 496 -15.16 -16.63 -1.72
CA GLY A 496 -15.77 -16.19 -0.46
C GLY A 496 -14.96 -16.46 0.79
N SER A 497 -15.40 -15.90 1.92
CA SER A 497 -14.84 -16.15 3.25
C SER A 497 -15.59 -17.29 3.93
N TYR A 498 -14.91 -18.39 4.22
CA TYR A 498 -15.46 -19.56 4.88
C TYR A 498 -14.94 -19.63 6.32
N ALA A 499 -15.83 -19.76 7.29
CA ALA A 499 -15.46 -20.07 8.66
C ALA A 499 -14.92 -21.50 8.73
N VAL A 500 -13.83 -21.69 9.47
CA VAL A 500 -13.21 -23.00 9.71
C VAL A 500 -13.20 -23.25 11.21
N GLU A 501 -13.76 -24.36 11.65
CA GLU A 501 -13.91 -24.72 13.05
C GLU A 501 -13.23 -26.07 13.32
N GLY A 502 -12.20 -26.06 14.16
CA GLY A 502 -11.57 -27.27 14.68
C GLY A 502 -12.04 -27.53 16.11
N GLU A 503 -12.71 -28.66 16.32
CA GLU A 503 -13.27 -29.06 17.60
C GLU A 503 -12.74 -30.46 17.99
N TYR A 504 -12.51 -30.68 19.28
CA TYR A 504 -12.47 -32.05 19.83
C TYR A 504 -13.66 -32.25 20.77
N LYS A 505 -14.19 -33.48 20.80
CA LYS A 505 -15.25 -33.92 21.73
C LYS A 505 -14.79 -35.16 22.48
N PHE A 506 -14.99 -35.19 23.79
CA PHE A 506 -14.76 -36.34 24.65
C PHE A 506 -15.86 -36.47 25.72
N GLY A 507 -16.51 -37.63 25.76
CA GLY A 507 -17.63 -37.89 26.66
C GLY A 507 -18.79 -36.90 26.48
N VAL A 508 -19.47 -36.58 27.58
CA VAL A 508 -20.66 -35.71 27.63
C VAL A 508 -20.36 -34.24 27.98
N SER A 509 -19.12 -33.88 28.30
CA SER A 509 -18.79 -32.57 28.89
C SER A 509 -17.45 -31.95 28.46
N GLY A 510 -16.58 -32.68 27.75
CA GLY A 510 -15.29 -32.16 27.31
C GLY A 510 -15.28 -31.75 25.84
N SER A 511 -15.41 -30.45 25.56
CA SER A 511 -15.15 -29.89 24.23
C SER A 511 -14.24 -28.66 24.28
N SER A 512 -13.36 -28.53 23.29
CA SER A 512 -12.62 -27.30 23.01
C SER A 512 -12.70 -27.01 21.51
N LEU A 513 -12.83 -25.73 21.18
CA LEU A 513 -13.14 -25.24 19.85
C LEU A 513 -12.20 -24.09 19.50
N ILE A 514 -11.51 -24.21 18.37
CA ILE A 514 -10.80 -23.10 17.73
C ILE A 514 -11.53 -22.71 16.45
N LYS A 515 -11.73 -21.40 16.25
CA LYS A 515 -12.31 -20.84 15.02
C LYS A 515 -11.25 -20.07 14.26
N SER A 516 -11.32 -20.12 12.94
CA SER A 516 -10.56 -19.26 12.03
C SER A 516 -11.33 -19.06 10.73
N THR A 517 -10.74 -18.39 9.74
CA THR A 517 -11.39 -18.05 8.47
C THR A 517 -10.46 -18.29 7.30
N ILE A 518 -10.93 -19.02 6.30
CA ILE A 518 -10.26 -19.23 5.01
C ILE A 518 -10.96 -18.45 3.90
N LYS A 519 -10.21 -17.91 2.94
CA LYS A 519 -10.75 -17.09 1.85
C LYS A 519 -10.44 -17.76 0.52
N ILE A 520 -11.48 -18.15 -0.22
CA ILE A 520 -11.34 -18.56 -1.61
C ILE A 520 -11.34 -17.31 -2.48
N VAL A 521 -10.28 -17.15 -3.27
CA VAL A 521 -10.15 -16.09 -4.26
C VAL A 521 -10.22 -16.68 -5.67
N SER A 522 -11.01 -16.03 -6.53
CA SER A 522 -11.15 -16.35 -7.96
C SER A 522 -10.94 -15.10 -8.80
N PHE A 523 -10.44 -15.29 -10.01
CA PHE A 523 -10.15 -14.23 -10.97
C PHE A 523 -10.73 -14.59 -12.32
N GLY A 524 -11.26 -13.59 -13.01
CA GLY A 524 -11.69 -13.69 -14.39
C GLY A 524 -11.11 -12.54 -15.21
N VAL A 525 -10.89 -12.76 -16.50
CA VAL A 525 -10.84 -11.62 -17.44
C VAL A 525 -12.28 -11.28 -17.77
N LYS A 526 -12.63 -10.00 -17.61
CA LYS A 526 -13.96 -9.43 -17.82
C LYS A 526 -14.15 -8.94 -19.26
N SER A 527 -13.14 -8.28 -19.81
CA SER A 527 -13.10 -7.84 -21.20
C SER A 527 -11.67 -7.81 -21.74
N VAL A 528 -11.56 -7.93 -23.06
CA VAL A 528 -10.36 -7.59 -23.81
C VAL A 528 -10.82 -6.65 -24.93
N ASP A 529 -10.35 -5.41 -24.94
CA ASP A 529 -10.65 -4.45 -25.99
C ASP A 529 -9.50 -4.43 -27.00
N THR A 530 -9.81 -4.66 -28.28
CA THR A 530 -8.84 -4.68 -29.37
C THR A 530 -9.28 -3.77 -30.53
N ILE A 531 -8.31 -3.27 -31.28
CA ILE A 531 -8.55 -2.49 -32.52
C ILE A 531 -7.82 -3.14 -33.70
N ALA A 532 -8.28 -2.82 -34.91
CA ALA A 532 -7.62 -3.28 -36.13
C ALA A 532 -6.31 -2.53 -36.37
N VAL A 533 -5.22 -3.26 -36.63
CA VAL A 533 -3.83 -2.75 -36.67
C VAL A 533 -3.15 -3.07 -38.01
N ALA A 534 -2.40 -2.11 -38.55
CA ALA A 534 -1.62 -2.33 -39.76
C ALA A 534 -0.25 -2.95 -39.48
N PRO A 535 0.35 -3.65 -40.47
CA PRO A 535 1.72 -4.14 -40.35
C PRO A 535 2.68 -3.00 -40.02
N TYR A 536 3.61 -3.24 -39.10
CA TYR A 536 4.58 -2.25 -38.60
C TYR A 536 3.94 -1.05 -37.85
N GLU A 537 2.72 -1.21 -37.32
CA GLU A 537 2.12 -0.30 -36.33
C GLU A 537 2.13 -0.90 -34.92
N SER A 538 2.05 -0.04 -33.91
CA SER A 538 1.72 -0.44 -32.55
C SER A 538 0.21 -0.37 -32.31
N THR A 539 -0.32 -1.31 -31.53
CA THR A 539 -1.70 -1.31 -31.02
C THR A 539 -1.74 -1.43 -29.51
N ILE A 540 -2.83 -0.97 -28.91
CA ILE A 540 -3.13 -1.15 -27.49
C ILE A 540 -4.09 -2.33 -27.34
N ILE A 541 -3.71 -3.30 -26.53
CA ILE A 541 -4.61 -4.32 -25.99
C ILE A 541 -4.96 -3.90 -24.56
N ASN A 542 -6.24 -3.65 -24.30
CA ASN A 542 -6.71 -3.35 -22.95
C ASN A 542 -7.37 -4.60 -22.35
N ILE A 543 -6.83 -5.12 -21.26
CA ILE A 543 -7.31 -6.34 -20.60
C ILE A 543 -7.88 -5.96 -19.24
N THR A 544 -9.17 -6.17 -19.03
CA THR A 544 -9.80 -5.92 -17.73
C THR A 544 -9.91 -7.22 -16.96
N VAL A 545 -9.22 -7.33 -15.83
CA VAL A 545 -9.28 -8.46 -14.89
C VAL A 545 -10.16 -8.07 -13.71
N GLU A 546 -10.98 -8.99 -13.23
CA GLU A 546 -11.80 -8.82 -12.02
C GLU A 546 -11.37 -9.82 -10.93
N ASN A 547 -11.32 -9.34 -9.69
CA ASN A 547 -11.17 -10.18 -8.50
C ASN A 547 -12.56 -10.45 -7.92
N GLN A 548 -13.00 -11.71 -7.97
CA GLN A 548 -14.30 -12.14 -7.47
C GLN A 548 -14.25 -12.57 -5.98
N GLY A 549 -13.07 -12.52 -5.35
CA GLY A 549 -12.87 -12.89 -3.94
C GLY A 549 -13.10 -11.73 -2.95
N PRO A 550 -13.22 -12.05 -1.65
CA PRO A 550 -13.51 -11.09 -0.58
C PRO A 550 -12.29 -10.32 -0.06
N THR A 551 -11.10 -10.57 -0.58
CA THR A 551 -9.85 -9.89 -0.17
C THR A 551 -9.05 -9.36 -1.35
N ASN A 552 -8.19 -8.39 -1.05
CA ASN A 552 -7.07 -8.03 -1.89
C ASN A 552 -6.27 -9.29 -2.23
N ALA A 553 -5.94 -9.51 -3.48
CA ALA A 553 -5.17 -10.68 -3.88
C ALA A 553 -4.08 -10.32 -4.88
N THR A 554 -2.89 -10.86 -4.63
CA THR A 554 -1.69 -10.55 -5.42
C THR A 554 -1.51 -11.59 -6.52
N LEU A 555 -1.91 -11.28 -7.74
CA LEU A 555 -1.57 -12.09 -8.92
C LEU A 555 -0.06 -12.06 -9.12
N ASN A 556 0.56 -13.26 -9.17
CA ASN A 556 1.99 -13.39 -9.39
C ASN A 556 2.39 -12.91 -10.80
N LEU A 557 1.55 -13.23 -11.79
CA LEU A 557 1.75 -12.90 -13.19
C LEU A 557 0.39 -12.71 -13.89
N ILE A 558 0.29 -11.67 -14.71
CA ILE A 558 -0.72 -11.46 -15.74
C ILE A 558 0.07 -11.44 -17.05
N GLU A 559 0.05 -12.51 -17.81
CA GLU A 559 0.72 -12.62 -19.11
C GLU A 559 -0.35 -12.57 -20.20
N THR A 560 -0.06 -11.87 -21.29
CA THR A 560 -0.90 -11.91 -22.49
C THR A 560 -0.06 -12.07 -23.74
N GLY A 561 -0.66 -12.71 -24.74
CA GLY A 561 -0.05 -12.88 -26.04
C GLY A 561 -1.09 -13.13 -27.11
N ILE A 562 -0.59 -13.20 -28.34
CA ILE A 562 -1.38 -13.51 -29.52
C ILE A 562 -1.30 -15.02 -29.75
N GLY A 563 -2.47 -15.65 -29.91
CA GLY A 563 -2.63 -17.07 -30.20
C GLY A 563 -2.16 -17.43 -31.61
N THR A 564 -0.85 -17.45 -31.77
CA THR A 564 -0.09 -17.96 -32.92
C THR A 564 0.52 -19.31 -32.56
N THR A 565 1.08 -20.03 -33.53
CA THR A 565 1.83 -21.27 -33.27
C THR A 565 3.28 -21.11 -33.75
N PRO A 566 4.27 -20.90 -32.85
CA PRO A 566 4.16 -20.81 -31.38
C PRO A 566 3.51 -19.52 -30.88
N PHE A 567 3.04 -19.53 -29.63
CA PHE A 567 2.43 -18.38 -28.94
C PHE A 567 3.38 -17.19 -28.92
N THR A 568 2.87 -16.00 -29.26
CA THR A 568 3.67 -14.77 -29.27
C THR A 568 3.31 -13.94 -28.03
N GLU A 569 4.20 -13.94 -27.04
CA GLU A 569 4.05 -13.08 -25.86
C GLU A 569 4.02 -11.60 -26.29
N VAL A 570 3.03 -10.87 -25.80
CA VAL A 570 2.92 -9.42 -25.98
C VAL A 570 3.56 -8.70 -24.80
N GLY A 571 3.38 -9.23 -23.60
CA GLY A 571 4.00 -8.75 -22.37
C GLY A 571 3.29 -9.24 -21.12
N ASN A 572 3.80 -8.83 -19.97
CA ASN A 572 3.30 -9.28 -18.68
C ASN A 572 3.35 -8.18 -17.60
N TYR A 573 2.50 -8.33 -16.59
CA TYR A 573 2.57 -7.63 -15.30
C TYR A 573 2.79 -8.66 -14.19
N SER A 574 3.60 -8.32 -13.17
CA SER A 574 3.86 -9.21 -12.04
C SER A 574 3.52 -8.56 -10.70
N ASN A 575 3.18 -9.40 -9.72
CA ASN A 575 2.84 -9.00 -8.34
C ASN A 575 1.73 -7.93 -8.26
N VAL A 576 0.68 -8.08 -9.08
CA VAL A 576 -0.44 -7.15 -9.19
C VAL A 576 -1.45 -7.40 -8.07
N VAL A 577 -1.69 -6.39 -7.23
CA VAL A 577 -2.71 -6.45 -6.18
C VAL A 577 -4.06 -6.02 -6.75
N LEU A 578 -5.01 -6.96 -6.84
CA LEU A 578 -6.39 -6.68 -7.21
C LEU A 578 -7.24 -6.51 -5.94
N THR A 579 -7.92 -5.38 -5.81
CA THR A 579 -8.90 -5.09 -4.75
C THR A 579 -10.16 -5.96 -4.90
N PRO A 580 -10.93 -6.21 -3.82
CA PRO A 580 -12.04 -7.17 -3.83
C PRO A 580 -13.21 -6.62 -4.63
N TYR A 581 -13.81 -7.44 -5.51
CA TYR A 581 -14.97 -7.09 -6.33
C TYR A 581 -14.78 -5.90 -7.30
N GLU A 582 -13.54 -5.46 -7.53
CA GLU A 582 -13.20 -4.38 -8.44
C GLU A 582 -12.60 -4.89 -9.76
N ASN A 583 -12.74 -4.07 -10.81
CA ASN A 583 -12.20 -4.33 -12.14
C ASN A 583 -10.91 -3.51 -12.32
N HIS A 584 -9.85 -4.16 -12.78
CA HIS A 584 -8.55 -3.53 -13.03
C HIS A 584 -8.19 -3.70 -14.51
N SER A 585 -7.85 -2.61 -15.18
CA SER A 585 -7.51 -2.61 -16.60
C SER A 585 -6.00 -2.48 -16.82
N PHE A 586 -5.45 -3.39 -17.63
CA PHE A 586 -4.03 -3.51 -17.95
C PHE A 586 -3.82 -3.22 -19.43
N ILE A 587 -2.94 -2.26 -19.71
CA ILE A 587 -2.65 -1.77 -21.05
C ILE A 587 -1.36 -2.42 -21.55
N PHE A 588 -1.45 -3.16 -22.65
CA PHE A 588 -0.30 -3.75 -23.30
C PHE A 588 -0.11 -3.12 -24.68
N ASN A 589 1.09 -2.62 -24.94
CA ASN A 589 1.48 -2.09 -26.24
C ASN A 589 2.12 -3.22 -27.06
N TYR A 590 1.49 -3.62 -28.16
CA TYR A 590 2.06 -4.61 -29.08
C TYR A 590 2.47 -3.94 -30.39
N TYR A 591 3.73 -4.09 -30.79
CA TYR A 591 4.20 -3.71 -32.12
C TYR A 591 4.04 -4.89 -33.09
N PHE A 592 3.34 -4.66 -34.20
CA PHE A 592 3.01 -5.72 -35.13
C PHE A 592 4.13 -5.97 -36.16
N ASP A 593 5.01 -6.93 -35.89
CA ASP A 593 5.97 -7.45 -36.89
C ASP A 593 5.32 -8.58 -37.73
N PRO A 594 5.08 -8.38 -39.03
CA PRO A 594 4.45 -9.38 -39.90
C PRO A 594 5.40 -10.51 -40.36
N THR A 595 6.67 -10.54 -39.94
CA THR A 595 7.70 -11.45 -40.50
C THR A 595 7.30 -12.94 -40.48
N ASN A 596 6.42 -13.37 -39.57
CA ASN A 596 5.86 -14.72 -39.52
C ASN A 596 4.31 -14.77 -39.53
N LEU A 597 3.63 -13.69 -39.93
CA LEU A 597 2.17 -13.53 -39.77
C LEU A 597 1.48 -13.20 -41.09
N THR A 598 0.34 -13.83 -41.34
CA THR A 598 -0.48 -13.65 -42.55
C THR A 598 -1.65 -12.71 -42.27
N ASN A 599 -2.23 -12.09 -43.30
CA ASN A 599 -3.43 -11.27 -43.12
C ASN A 599 -4.59 -12.11 -42.53
N GLY A 600 -5.10 -11.71 -41.36
CA GLY A 600 -6.06 -12.51 -40.61
C GLY A 600 -6.54 -11.88 -39.30
N SER A 601 -7.26 -12.68 -38.51
CA SER A 601 -7.78 -12.32 -37.19
C SER A 601 -7.22 -13.30 -36.17
N TYR A 602 -6.56 -12.79 -35.13
CA TYR A 602 -5.78 -13.59 -34.19
C TYR A 602 -6.33 -13.44 -32.76
N PRO A 603 -6.60 -14.54 -32.04
CA PRO A 603 -7.12 -14.47 -30.68
C PRO A 603 -6.09 -13.87 -29.72
N VAL A 604 -6.57 -13.07 -28.76
CA VAL A 604 -5.78 -12.67 -27.59
C VAL A 604 -5.99 -13.70 -26.50
N GLU A 605 -4.90 -14.30 -26.02
CA GLU A 605 -4.91 -15.23 -24.90
C GLU A 605 -4.39 -14.51 -23.65
N VAL A 606 -4.93 -14.89 -22.47
CA VAL A 606 -4.59 -14.27 -21.19
C VAL A 606 -4.38 -15.36 -20.15
N ASN A 607 -3.21 -15.31 -19.53
CA ASN A 607 -2.71 -16.26 -18.55
C ASN A 607 -2.59 -15.55 -17.19
N LEU A 608 -3.41 -15.94 -16.22
CA LEU A 608 -3.34 -15.41 -14.86
C LEU A 608 -2.65 -16.43 -13.95
N THR A 609 -1.67 -16.01 -13.15
CA THR A 609 -1.00 -16.87 -12.17
C THR A 609 -1.26 -16.38 -10.75
N TYR A 610 -1.76 -17.26 -9.88
CA TYR A 610 -2.01 -16.96 -8.47
C TYR A 610 -1.57 -18.11 -7.58
N GLY A 611 -0.83 -17.81 -6.50
CA GLY A 611 -0.28 -18.81 -5.59
C GLY A 611 0.66 -19.83 -6.26
N GLY A 612 1.24 -19.49 -7.42
CA GLY A 612 2.04 -20.39 -8.26
C GLY A 612 1.23 -21.33 -9.17
N LYS A 613 -0.10 -21.16 -9.29
CA LYS A 613 -0.96 -21.93 -10.20
C LYS A 613 -1.42 -21.07 -11.37
N LEU A 614 -1.35 -21.64 -12.57
CA LEU A 614 -1.79 -21.01 -13.81
C LEU A 614 -3.30 -21.20 -14.05
N PHE A 615 -3.96 -20.13 -14.48
CA PHE A 615 -5.37 -20.08 -14.87
C PHE A 615 -5.44 -19.56 -16.32
N ASN A 616 -5.53 -20.49 -17.28
CA ASN A 616 -5.73 -20.17 -18.69
C ASN A 616 -7.18 -19.75 -18.91
N ILE A 617 -7.40 -18.57 -19.47
CA ILE A 617 -8.73 -18.04 -19.75
C ILE A 617 -8.95 -18.07 -21.26
N ALA A 618 -10.11 -18.59 -21.68
CA ALA A 618 -10.44 -18.78 -23.09
C ALA A 618 -10.41 -17.42 -23.83
N PRO A 619 -9.93 -17.38 -25.09
CA PRO A 619 -9.76 -16.13 -25.82
C PRO A 619 -11.10 -15.42 -26.02
N MET A 620 -11.17 -14.14 -25.61
CA MET A 620 -12.42 -13.39 -25.57
C MET A 620 -12.60 -12.41 -26.74
N GLN A 621 -11.51 -11.98 -27.38
CA GLN A 621 -11.52 -11.16 -28.60
C GLN A 621 -10.31 -11.47 -29.49
N ASN A 622 -10.41 -11.05 -30.76
CA ASN A 622 -9.34 -11.19 -31.73
C ASN A 622 -8.84 -9.83 -32.23
N ILE A 623 -7.51 -9.66 -32.30
CA ILE A 623 -6.89 -8.57 -33.05
C ILE A 623 -7.09 -8.84 -34.54
N THR A 624 -7.57 -7.83 -35.28
CA THR A 624 -7.73 -7.92 -36.74
C THR A 624 -6.58 -7.20 -37.43
N LEU A 625 -5.89 -7.89 -38.32
CA LEU A 625 -4.82 -7.30 -39.10
C LEU A 625 -5.34 -6.63 -40.36
N LEU A 626 -4.67 -5.56 -40.73
CA LEU A 626 -4.88 -4.86 -41.98
C LEU A 626 -3.90 -5.40 -43.04
N PRO A 627 -4.26 -5.41 -44.32
CA PRO A 627 -3.47 -6.10 -45.33
C PRO A 627 -2.17 -5.37 -45.71
N VAL A 628 -2.04 -4.06 -45.44
CA VAL A 628 -0.90 -3.25 -45.91
C VAL A 628 -0.44 -2.25 -44.85
N GLY A 629 0.88 -2.04 -44.75
CA GLY A 629 1.50 -1.10 -43.80
C GLY A 629 2.80 -0.46 -44.34
N ILE A 630 3.30 0.57 -43.66
CA ILE A 630 4.58 1.23 -43.99
C ILE A 630 5.71 0.54 -43.22
N LYS A 631 6.48 -0.29 -43.91
CA LYS A 631 7.64 -1.02 -43.38
C LYS A 631 8.79 -0.08 -42.99
N SER A 632 9.05 0.92 -43.83
CA SER A 632 10.06 1.95 -43.56
C SER A 632 9.80 3.22 -44.37
N TYR A 633 10.42 4.31 -43.97
CA TYR A 633 10.40 5.58 -44.70
C TYR A 633 11.73 6.32 -44.51
N SER A 634 12.03 7.24 -45.42
CA SER A 634 13.21 8.10 -45.40
C SER A 634 12.84 9.51 -45.79
N ILE A 635 13.30 10.48 -45.00
CA ILE A 635 13.16 11.92 -45.19
C ILE A 635 14.56 12.51 -44.95
N PRO A 636 15.13 13.31 -45.87
CA PRO A 636 16.40 13.98 -45.65
C PRO A 636 16.32 14.94 -44.46
N SER A 637 17.34 14.97 -43.60
CA SER A 637 17.41 15.87 -42.44
C SER A 637 17.76 17.31 -42.83
N VAL A 638 18.45 17.49 -43.95
CA VAL A 638 18.92 18.78 -44.48
C VAL A 638 18.61 18.86 -45.98
N GLY A 639 18.30 20.07 -46.48
CA GLY A 639 18.17 20.36 -47.90
C GLY A 639 18.60 21.79 -48.25
N VAL A 640 18.65 22.10 -49.54
CA VAL A 640 18.95 23.44 -50.07
C VAL A 640 17.65 24.10 -50.54
N ASN A 641 17.46 25.36 -50.17
CA ASN A 641 16.31 26.18 -50.54
C ASN A 641 16.03 26.13 -52.06
N GLY A 642 14.78 25.84 -52.45
CA GLY A 642 14.36 25.77 -53.86
C GLY A 642 14.81 24.52 -54.64
N THR A 643 15.59 23.62 -54.02
CA THR A 643 16.04 22.35 -54.62
C THR A 643 15.08 21.22 -54.23
N PRO A 644 14.59 20.41 -55.18
CA PRO A 644 13.77 19.23 -54.85
C PRO A 644 14.54 18.20 -54.02
N PHE A 645 13.85 17.60 -53.05
CA PHE A 645 14.35 16.49 -52.24
C PHE A 645 13.35 15.33 -52.23
N ASP A 646 13.85 14.10 -52.17
CA ASP A 646 13.03 12.90 -52.24
C ASP A 646 12.61 12.38 -50.87
N VAL A 647 11.31 12.12 -50.71
CA VAL A 647 10.75 11.37 -49.58
C VAL A 647 10.39 9.98 -50.09
N THR A 648 10.90 8.94 -49.43
CA THR A 648 10.70 7.53 -49.83
C THR A 648 9.95 6.77 -48.75
N ALA A 649 8.99 5.93 -49.13
CA ALA A 649 8.28 5.01 -48.25
C ALA A 649 8.25 3.60 -48.88
N ILE A 650 8.52 2.57 -48.07
CA ILE A 650 8.39 1.17 -48.46
C ILE A 650 7.13 0.61 -47.82
N PHE A 651 6.17 0.22 -48.65
CA PHE A 651 4.96 -0.48 -48.23
C PHE A 651 5.18 -1.98 -48.33
N LYS A 652 4.62 -2.76 -47.40
CA LYS A 652 4.50 -4.23 -47.51
C LYS A 652 3.03 -4.58 -47.40
N ASN A 653 2.56 -5.37 -48.35
CA ASN A 653 1.25 -6.03 -48.30
C ASN A 653 1.47 -7.47 -47.81
N ILE A 654 0.71 -7.88 -46.79
CA ILE A 654 0.73 -9.22 -46.17
C ILE A 654 -0.52 -10.04 -46.54
N GLY A 655 -1.40 -9.46 -47.38
CA GLY A 655 -2.63 -10.06 -47.85
C GLY A 655 -2.48 -10.70 -49.23
N ASN A 656 -3.36 -11.67 -49.48
CA ASN A 656 -3.41 -12.46 -50.72
C ASN A 656 -4.07 -11.71 -51.90
N SER A 657 -4.12 -10.38 -51.86
CA SER A 657 -4.79 -9.54 -52.86
C SER A 657 -4.12 -8.18 -52.93
N ASN A 658 -4.10 -7.57 -54.13
CA ASN A 658 -3.50 -6.25 -54.33
C ASN A 658 -4.29 -5.17 -53.58
N VAL A 659 -3.60 -4.20 -52.98
CA VAL A 659 -4.21 -3.11 -52.22
C VAL A 659 -3.78 -1.76 -52.80
N SER A 660 -4.76 -0.88 -53.07
CA SER A 660 -4.51 0.50 -53.49
C SER A 660 -4.39 1.43 -52.27
N VAL A 661 -3.23 2.08 -52.14
CA VAL A 661 -2.88 3.00 -51.05
C VAL A 661 -2.73 4.40 -51.62
N PHE A 662 -3.52 5.36 -51.12
CA PHE A 662 -3.33 6.77 -51.38
C PHE A 662 -2.30 7.34 -50.38
N LEU A 663 -1.15 7.77 -50.89
CA LEU A 663 -0.08 8.41 -50.12
C LEU A 663 -0.13 9.93 -50.35
N ASN A 664 -0.28 10.69 -49.28
CA ASN A 664 -0.21 12.16 -49.26
C ASN A 664 0.94 12.61 -48.36
N ILE A 665 1.89 13.38 -48.90
CA ILE A 665 3.02 13.94 -48.17
C ILE A 665 2.78 15.43 -47.97
N THR A 666 2.85 15.88 -46.74
CA THR A 666 2.63 17.27 -46.32
C THR A 666 3.88 17.85 -45.67
N ALA A 667 4.12 19.15 -45.84
CA ALA A 667 5.10 19.93 -45.10
C ALA A 667 4.35 20.97 -44.25
N ASN A 668 4.50 20.92 -42.93
CA ASN A 668 3.76 21.74 -41.97
C ASN A 668 2.22 21.73 -42.23
N GLY A 669 1.68 20.55 -42.58
CA GLY A 669 0.26 20.33 -42.88
C GLY A 669 -0.19 20.70 -44.31
N THR A 670 0.67 21.32 -45.13
CA THR A 670 0.36 21.63 -46.54
C THR A 670 0.89 20.53 -47.45
N THR A 671 0.04 19.92 -48.29
CA THR A 671 0.48 18.88 -49.25
C THR A 671 1.59 19.39 -50.17
N CYS A 672 2.73 18.70 -50.17
CA CYS A 672 3.82 18.94 -51.12
C CYS A 672 3.80 17.95 -52.29
N ASN A 673 3.37 16.70 -52.09
CA ASN A 673 3.15 15.73 -53.16
C ASN A 673 2.17 14.61 -52.72
N SER A 674 1.45 13.99 -53.65
CA SER A 674 0.53 12.88 -53.34
C SER A 674 0.33 11.95 -54.55
N THR A 675 0.17 10.65 -54.32
CA THR A 675 -0.06 9.67 -55.39
C THR A 675 -0.90 8.47 -54.92
N LEU A 676 -1.42 7.69 -55.87
CA LEU A 676 -2.05 6.39 -55.61
C LEU A 676 -1.06 5.27 -55.98
N ILE A 677 -0.76 4.41 -55.02
CA ILE A 677 0.20 3.31 -55.11
C ILE A 677 -0.60 2.00 -55.12
N ASN A 678 -0.27 1.07 -56.03
CA ASN A 678 -0.85 -0.28 -56.03
C ASN A 678 0.18 -1.27 -55.47
N VAL A 679 -0.02 -1.72 -54.23
CA VAL A 679 0.88 -2.66 -53.53
C VAL A 679 0.42 -4.08 -53.81
N LEU A 680 1.24 -4.84 -54.54
CA LEU A 680 0.90 -6.21 -54.97
C LEU A 680 0.80 -7.17 -53.78
N ALA A 681 -0.04 -8.20 -53.91
CA ALA A 681 -0.20 -9.26 -52.91
C ALA A 681 1.15 -9.87 -52.46
N ASP A 682 1.33 -10.06 -51.16
CA ASP A 682 2.56 -10.52 -50.49
C ASP A 682 3.87 -9.80 -50.91
N ASN A 683 3.80 -8.58 -51.47
CA ASN A 683 4.97 -7.90 -52.01
C ASN A 683 5.31 -6.60 -51.28
N GLU A 684 6.54 -6.16 -51.46
CA GLU A 684 6.99 -4.82 -51.07
C GLU A 684 6.89 -3.87 -52.27
N THR A 685 6.62 -2.60 -52.00
CA THR A 685 6.50 -1.57 -53.03
C THR A 685 7.07 -0.27 -52.49
N THR A 686 8.19 0.17 -53.07
CA THR A 686 8.80 1.46 -52.77
C THR A 686 8.11 2.55 -53.57
N ALA A 687 7.70 3.61 -52.89
CA ALA A 687 7.23 4.85 -53.49
C ALA A 687 8.16 6.00 -53.09
N THR A 688 8.72 6.68 -54.08
CA THR A 688 9.54 7.88 -53.89
C THR A 688 8.82 9.05 -54.54
N LEU A 689 8.64 10.13 -53.76
CA LEU A 689 7.98 11.37 -54.18
C LEU A 689 8.86 12.55 -53.81
N SER A 690 9.21 13.36 -54.81
CA SER A 690 9.97 14.59 -54.60
C SER A 690 9.06 15.70 -54.06
N CYS A 691 9.53 16.44 -53.06
CA CYS A 691 8.95 17.71 -52.62
C CYS A 691 9.95 18.84 -52.86
N ASN A 692 9.45 20.04 -53.18
CA ASN A 692 10.25 21.24 -53.34
C ASN A 692 9.67 22.35 -52.44
N LEU A 693 10.54 23.00 -51.67
CA LEU A 693 10.21 24.00 -50.66
C LEU A 693 11.12 25.22 -50.86
N THR A 694 10.53 26.41 -50.84
CA THR A 694 11.13 27.65 -51.37
C THR A 694 11.38 28.72 -50.30
N ALA A 695 11.46 28.32 -49.03
CA ALA A 695 11.89 29.20 -47.94
C ALA A 695 12.80 28.44 -46.96
N VAL A 696 13.77 29.17 -46.39
CA VAL A 696 14.70 28.69 -45.36
C VAL A 696 13.93 28.39 -44.07
N GLY A 697 14.32 27.33 -43.37
CA GLY A 697 13.75 26.94 -42.08
C GLY A 697 13.48 25.45 -41.94
N THR A 698 12.95 25.06 -40.78
CA THR A 698 12.62 23.66 -40.45
C THR A 698 11.16 23.35 -40.76
N TYR A 699 10.92 22.23 -41.45
CA TYR A 699 9.61 21.73 -41.84
C TYR A 699 9.37 20.35 -41.23
N ASN A 700 8.21 20.16 -40.62
CA ASN A 700 7.71 18.83 -40.27
C ASN A 700 7.06 18.21 -41.52
N ILE A 701 7.70 17.17 -42.05
CA ILE A 701 7.23 16.38 -43.18
C ILE A 701 6.41 15.21 -42.64
N THR A 702 5.13 15.13 -43.02
CA THR A 702 4.22 14.06 -42.59
C THR A 702 3.65 13.31 -43.79
N LEU A 703 3.82 12.00 -43.78
CA LEU A 703 3.26 11.04 -44.73
C LEU A 703 1.96 10.48 -44.16
N TYR A 704 0.88 10.57 -44.94
CA TYR A 704 -0.42 9.96 -44.65
C TYR A 704 -0.71 8.91 -45.70
N ALA A 705 -0.91 7.66 -45.27
CA ALA A 705 -1.30 6.54 -46.13
C ALA A 705 -2.71 6.04 -45.75
N ASN A 706 -3.61 6.02 -46.72
CA ASN A 706 -4.98 5.54 -46.57
C ASN A 706 -5.28 4.54 -47.70
N TYR A 707 -5.86 3.38 -47.39
CA TYR A 707 -6.27 2.39 -48.38
C TYR A 707 -7.77 2.11 -48.24
N SER A 708 -8.42 1.83 -49.37
CA SER A 708 -9.88 1.84 -49.47
C SER A 708 -10.57 0.72 -48.67
N GLY A 709 -10.96 1.00 -47.43
CA GLY A 709 -11.79 0.08 -46.65
C GLY A 709 -12.04 0.43 -45.17
N LEU A 710 -11.16 1.20 -44.51
CA LEU A 710 -11.27 1.51 -43.08
C LEU A 710 -10.94 2.97 -42.74
N VAL A 711 -11.34 3.39 -41.54
CA VAL A 711 -11.28 4.78 -41.05
C VAL A 711 -9.85 5.21 -40.64
N ASN A 712 -8.93 4.27 -40.49
CA ASN A 712 -7.62 4.49 -39.91
C ASN A 712 -6.60 4.95 -40.96
N ILE A 713 -5.98 6.11 -40.73
CA ILE A 713 -4.90 6.66 -41.57
C ILE A 713 -3.56 6.26 -40.94
N ILE A 714 -2.70 5.61 -41.71
CA ILE A 714 -1.32 5.32 -41.29
C ILE A 714 -0.51 6.61 -41.44
N GLN A 715 0.21 7.01 -40.39
CA GLN A 715 0.99 8.24 -40.35
C GLN A 715 2.47 7.98 -40.03
N ARG A 716 3.38 8.67 -40.73
CA ARG A 716 4.80 8.80 -40.37
C ARG A 716 5.23 10.26 -40.49
N SER A 717 6.18 10.70 -39.67
CA SER A 717 6.65 12.08 -39.70
C SER A 717 8.13 12.21 -39.34
N GLY A 718 8.81 13.17 -39.95
CA GLY A 718 10.18 13.57 -39.65
C GLY A 718 10.42 15.02 -40.04
N SER A 719 11.59 15.58 -39.71
CA SER A 719 11.91 16.98 -39.97
C SER A 719 13.03 17.16 -40.98
N ILE A 720 12.90 18.15 -41.87
CA ILE A 720 13.96 18.66 -42.74
C ILE A 720 14.24 20.14 -42.43
N THR A 721 15.51 20.56 -42.44
CA THR A 721 15.88 21.98 -42.37
C THR A 721 16.54 22.43 -43.67
N LEU A 722 16.08 23.57 -44.21
CA LEU A 722 16.55 24.13 -45.47
C LEU A 722 17.45 25.34 -45.26
N TYR A 723 18.56 25.40 -46.00
CA TYR A 723 19.56 26.48 -45.98
C TYR A 723 19.79 27.05 -47.40
N ASP A 724 20.42 28.23 -47.49
CA ASP A 724 20.71 28.89 -48.78
C ASP A 724 22.06 28.48 -49.42
N SER A 725 23.01 27.91 -48.67
CA SER A 725 24.36 27.50 -49.14
C SER A 725 24.98 26.46 -48.19
N PRO A 726 25.87 25.54 -48.66
CA PRO A 726 26.53 24.52 -47.83
C PRO A 726 27.60 25.07 -46.85
N ALA A 727 28.34 24.16 -46.19
CA ALA A 727 29.54 24.49 -45.42
C ALA A 727 30.74 24.65 -46.35
N GLU A 728 31.70 25.53 -46.00
CA GLU A 728 32.88 25.85 -46.83
C GLU A 728 34.07 26.03 -45.89
N LEU A 729 34.98 25.05 -45.87
CA LEU A 729 36.16 25.07 -45.00
C LEU A 729 37.33 25.80 -45.66
N ALA A 730 38.24 26.39 -44.87
CA ALA A 730 39.45 27.05 -45.38
C ALA A 730 40.55 27.18 -44.32
N ILE A 731 41.82 27.24 -44.74
CA ILE A 731 42.98 27.59 -43.91
C ILE A 731 44.05 28.34 -44.73
N ASP A 732 44.71 29.35 -44.14
CA ASP A 732 45.87 30.03 -44.74
C ASP A 732 47.19 29.73 -43.99
N SER A 733 48.33 29.94 -44.65
CA SER A 733 49.66 29.84 -44.04
C SER A 733 49.85 30.70 -42.77
N SER A 734 49.14 31.84 -42.70
CA SER A 734 49.15 32.75 -41.55
C SER A 734 48.31 32.27 -40.36
N ASP A 735 47.44 31.27 -40.54
CA ASP A 735 46.69 30.62 -39.46
C ASP A 735 47.52 29.57 -38.69
N ILE A 736 48.72 29.24 -39.18
CA ILE A 736 49.62 28.25 -38.60
C ILE A 736 50.71 28.96 -37.77
N THR A 737 50.74 28.67 -36.47
CA THR A 737 51.79 29.16 -35.56
C THR A 737 52.56 28.00 -34.93
N VAL A 738 53.86 28.20 -34.72
CA VAL A 738 54.78 27.13 -34.29
C VAL A 738 55.64 27.62 -33.12
N SER A 739 55.59 26.91 -31.99
CA SER A 739 56.24 27.30 -30.73
C SER A 739 57.01 26.13 -30.11
N PRO A 740 58.30 26.30 -29.76
CA PRO A 740 59.13 27.48 -30.03
C PRO A 740 59.45 27.60 -31.53
N SER A 741 59.69 28.82 -32.01
CA SER A 741 60.06 29.10 -33.41
C SER A 741 61.48 28.68 -33.78
N SER A 742 62.25 28.14 -32.84
CA SER A 742 63.64 27.67 -33.04
C SER A 742 63.97 26.52 -32.08
N PRO A 743 63.37 25.33 -32.28
CA PRO A 743 63.51 24.20 -31.38
C PRO A 743 64.87 23.50 -31.49
N THR A 744 65.18 22.71 -30.46
CA THR A 744 66.30 21.76 -30.46
C THR A 744 65.84 20.31 -30.66
N THR A 745 66.70 19.43 -31.14
CA THR A 745 66.38 18.03 -31.43
C THR A 745 65.86 17.31 -30.18
N GLY A 746 64.70 16.66 -30.28
CA GLY A 746 64.01 16.02 -29.16
C GLY A 746 63.12 16.95 -28.33
N GLN A 747 63.11 18.27 -28.62
CA GLN A 747 62.19 19.20 -28.00
C GLN A 747 60.78 19.05 -28.59
N THR A 748 59.76 19.08 -27.74
CA THR A 748 58.36 19.15 -28.18
C THR A 748 58.07 20.53 -28.75
N VAL A 749 57.53 20.56 -29.96
CA VAL A 749 57.04 21.73 -30.67
C VAL A 749 55.52 21.68 -30.68
N THR A 750 54.88 22.75 -30.21
CA THR A 750 53.44 22.96 -30.33
C THR A 750 53.15 23.69 -31.63
N ILE A 751 52.25 23.13 -32.43
CA ILE A 751 51.78 23.70 -33.70
C ILE A 751 50.30 24.01 -33.50
N SER A 752 49.91 25.27 -33.66
CA SER A 752 48.51 25.68 -33.57
C SER A 752 48.01 26.11 -34.95
N ALA A 753 46.85 25.61 -35.35
CA ALA A 753 46.25 25.84 -36.66
C ALA A 753 44.81 26.34 -36.48
N THR A 754 44.47 27.47 -37.08
CA THR A 754 43.10 28.01 -37.09
C THR A 754 42.41 27.65 -38.39
N VAL A 755 41.27 26.97 -38.29
CA VAL A 755 40.45 26.56 -39.44
C VAL A 755 39.21 27.45 -39.48
N HIS A 756 38.89 27.97 -40.66
CA HIS A 756 37.72 28.81 -40.90
C HIS A 756 36.61 28.00 -41.58
N ASN A 757 35.36 28.32 -41.28
CA ASN A 757 34.19 27.90 -42.03
C ASN A 757 33.53 29.17 -42.57
N LEU A 758 33.69 29.39 -43.88
CA LEU A 758 33.14 30.53 -44.62
C LEU A 758 31.70 30.28 -45.09
N GLY A 759 31.17 29.07 -44.83
CA GLY A 759 29.84 28.63 -45.24
C GLY A 759 28.74 28.96 -44.21
N MET A 760 27.50 28.73 -44.63
CA MET A 760 26.29 29.03 -43.84
C MET A 760 25.81 27.85 -42.98
N ILE A 761 26.48 26.69 -43.05
CA ILE A 761 26.18 25.48 -42.27
C ILE A 761 27.38 25.14 -41.39
N ASP A 762 27.13 24.69 -40.15
CA ASP A 762 28.18 24.20 -39.24
C ASP A 762 28.88 22.97 -39.83
N ALA A 763 30.20 23.04 -40.00
CA ALA A 763 31.02 21.89 -40.35
C ALA A 763 31.38 21.13 -39.08
N GLN A 764 30.88 19.91 -38.91
CA GLN A 764 31.05 19.14 -37.68
C GLN A 764 31.86 17.86 -37.90
N ASN A 765 32.74 17.57 -36.93
CA ASN A 765 33.48 16.31 -36.79
C ASN A 765 34.36 15.91 -37.99
N PHE A 766 34.85 16.87 -38.77
CA PHE A 766 35.83 16.60 -39.83
C PHE A 766 37.25 16.44 -39.27
N ILE A 767 38.14 15.77 -40.01
CA ILE A 767 39.50 15.48 -39.55
C ILE A 767 40.48 16.54 -40.04
N VAL A 768 41.22 17.17 -39.12
CA VAL A 768 42.38 18.01 -39.43
C VAL A 768 43.65 17.20 -39.17
N ALA A 769 44.51 17.08 -40.18
CA ALA A 769 45.76 16.32 -40.13
C ALA A 769 46.99 17.23 -40.14
N LEU A 770 47.96 16.92 -39.27
CA LEU A 770 49.32 17.45 -39.30
C LEU A 770 50.21 16.51 -40.11
N LEU A 771 50.83 17.04 -41.15
CA LEU A 771 51.87 16.39 -41.93
C LEU A 771 53.22 17.07 -41.67
N ILE A 772 54.28 16.27 -41.51
CA ILE A 772 55.68 16.73 -41.47
C ILE A 772 56.38 16.11 -42.68
N ASP A 773 56.98 16.94 -43.53
CA ASP A 773 57.63 16.56 -44.79
C ASP A 773 56.75 15.65 -45.68
N GLY A 774 55.44 15.96 -45.73
CA GLY A 774 54.43 15.21 -46.49
C GLY A 774 53.97 13.89 -45.85
N SER A 775 54.46 13.53 -44.66
CA SER A 775 54.04 12.34 -43.91
C SER A 775 53.11 12.72 -42.76
N ALA A 776 51.93 12.10 -42.67
CA ALA A 776 50.98 12.37 -41.58
C ALA A 776 51.56 11.91 -40.22
N VAL A 777 51.66 12.83 -39.27
CA VAL A 777 52.23 12.61 -37.92
C VAL A 777 51.14 12.47 -36.86
N SER A 778 50.08 13.26 -36.96
CA SER A 778 48.93 13.23 -36.06
C SER A 778 47.70 13.81 -36.73
N ASN A 779 46.51 13.45 -36.27
CA ASN A 779 45.27 14.09 -36.69
C ASN A 779 44.37 14.33 -35.47
N THR A 780 43.33 15.13 -35.67
CA THR A 780 42.33 15.43 -34.64
C THR A 780 41.00 15.78 -35.29
N THR A 781 39.91 15.55 -34.57
CA THR A 781 38.56 15.91 -35.00
C THR A 781 38.28 17.37 -34.64
N LEU A 782 37.75 18.15 -35.58
CA LEU A 782 37.37 19.54 -35.37
C LEU A 782 35.93 19.80 -35.83
N SER A 783 35.28 20.76 -35.19
CA SER A 783 34.00 21.32 -35.60
C SER A 783 34.12 22.85 -35.64
N VAL A 784 33.59 23.47 -36.68
CA VAL A 784 33.63 24.92 -36.90
C VAL A 784 32.23 25.39 -37.31
N ASN A 785 31.64 26.23 -36.48
CA ASN A 785 30.31 26.79 -36.73
C ASN A 785 30.30 27.66 -38.01
N ALA A 786 29.13 27.84 -38.61
CA ALA A 786 28.93 28.69 -39.78
C ALA A 786 29.49 30.11 -39.57
N ASN A 787 30.18 30.66 -40.58
CA ASN A 787 30.87 31.96 -40.55
C ASN A 787 31.80 32.18 -39.34
N SER A 788 32.42 31.12 -38.81
CA SER A 788 33.31 31.16 -37.65
C SER A 788 34.66 30.51 -37.96
N SER A 789 35.61 30.65 -37.04
CA SER A 789 36.82 29.85 -37.00
C SER A 789 36.90 29.04 -35.70
N ASN A 790 37.73 27.99 -35.72
CA ASN A 790 38.12 27.24 -34.53
C ASN A 790 39.60 26.85 -34.62
N THR A 791 40.30 26.84 -33.50
CA THR A 791 41.75 26.61 -33.45
C THR A 791 42.04 25.27 -32.79
N THR A 792 42.88 24.47 -33.42
CA THR A 792 43.37 23.20 -32.87
C THR A 792 44.89 23.23 -32.67
N THR A 793 45.40 22.32 -31.84
CA THR A 793 46.83 22.23 -31.50
C THR A 793 47.35 20.81 -31.61
N PHE A 794 48.51 20.67 -32.24
CA PHE A 794 49.27 19.44 -32.37
C PHE A 794 50.62 19.56 -31.64
N THR A 795 51.22 18.41 -31.31
CA THR A 795 52.57 18.34 -30.75
C THR A 795 53.45 17.43 -31.60
N TRP A 796 54.60 17.93 -32.01
CA TRP A 796 55.61 17.17 -32.75
C TRP A 796 56.94 17.18 -32.00
N THR A 797 57.65 16.05 -31.97
CA THR A 797 59.00 15.97 -31.38
C THR A 797 60.03 16.31 -32.44
N ALA A 798 60.71 17.45 -32.29
CA ALA A 798 61.54 18.02 -33.34
C ALA A 798 62.73 17.11 -33.69
N THR A 799 62.79 16.64 -34.94
CA THR A 799 63.97 15.96 -35.50
C THR A 799 64.98 16.96 -36.04
N GLN A 800 66.26 16.60 -36.11
CA GLN A 800 67.29 17.52 -36.60
C GLN A 800 67.14 17.74 -38.12
N GLY A 801 66.93 18.98 -38.55
CA GLY A 801 66.81 19.30 -39.98
C GLY A 801 66.05 20.59 -40.25
N SER A 802 65.80 20.83 -41.54
CA SER A 802 64.77 21.76 -42.00
C SER A 802 63.55 20.92 -42.36
N HIS A 803 62.38 21.31 -41.85
CA HIS A 803 61.14 20.54 -41.97
C HIS A 803 60.01 21.43 -42.50
N THR A 804 59.13 20.86 -43.33
CA THR A 804 57.88 21.48 -43.76
C THR A 804 56.74 20.95 -42.89
N ILE A 805 56.01 21.86 -42.27
CA ILE A 805 54.80 21.61 -41.48
C ILE A 805 53.61 21.93 -42.39
N GLU A 806 52.78 20.94 -42.70
CA GLU A 806 51.56 21.10 -43.49
C GLU A 806 50.34 20.71 -42.65
N ILE A 807 49.28 21.50 -42.76
CA ILE A 807 47.97 21.22 -42.17
C ILE A 807 46.98 20.97 -43.31
N VAL A 808 46.31 19.82 -43.27
CA VAL A 808 45.23 19.46 -44.20
C VAL A 808 43.92 19.41 -43.43
N VAL A 809 42.98 20.26 -43.84
CA VAL A 809 41.61 20.36 -43.34
C VAL A 809 40.74 19.37 -44.11
N ASP A 810 39.80 18.75 -43.40
CA ASP A 810 39.02 17.59 -43.87
C ASP A 810 39.85 16.58 -44.68
N TYR A 811 40.88 16.04 -44.02
CA TYR A 811 41.79 15.02 -44.56
C TYR A 811 41.08 13.76 -45.10
N THR A 812 39.81 13.57 -44.73
CA THR A 812 38.93 12.46 -45.15
C THR A 812 37.98 12.80 -46.30
N ASN A 813 37.87 14.07 -46.71
CA ASN A 813 36.96 14.56 -47.74
C ASN A 813 35.48 14.20 -47.44
N LEU A 814 35.04 14.39 -46.19
CA LEU A 814 33.68 14.16 -45.69
C LEU A 814 32.73 15.36 -45.88
N ILE A 815 33.24 16.58 -45.90
CA ILE A 815 32.51 17.83 -46.07
C ILE A 815 32.77 18.31 -47.50
N THR A 816 31.71 18.42 -48.31
CA THR A 816 31.82 18.95 -49.68
C THR A 816 31.52 20.44 -49.69
N GLY A 817 32.55 21.25 -49.94
CA GLY A 817 32.46 22.70 -50.11
C GLY A 817 32.26 23.13 -51.57
N GLU A 818 32.26 24.44 -51.80
CA GLU A 818 32.29 25.03 -53.14
C GLU A 818 33.72 25.13 -53.69
N ASN A 819 34.73 25.27 -52.82
CA ASN A 819 36.13 25.37 -53.21
C ASN A 819 37.06 24.50 -52.35
N GLU A 820 37.27 23.24 -52.73
CA GLU A 820 38.17 22.31 -52.02
C GLU A 820 39.67 22.68 -52.06
N SER A 821 40.08 23.75 -52.77
CA SER A 821 41.50 24.09 -52.97
C SER A 821 42.12 24.96 -51.87
N ASN A 822 41.34 25.42 -50.91
CA ASN A 822 41.75 26.19 -49.72
C ASN A 822 41.89 25.32 -48.45
N ASN A 823 41.74 23.99 -48.59
CA ASN A 823 41.75 23.04 -47.47
C ASN A 823 43.16 22.59 -47.05
N ASN A 824 44.25 23.16 -47.57
CA ASN A 824 45.59 22.95 -47.02
C ASN A 824 46.47 24.21 -46.97
N ALA A 825 47.36 24.25 -45.98
CA ALA A 825 48.35 25.30 -45.79
C ALA A 825 49.64 24.77 -45.18
N SER A 826 50.78 25.42 -45.42
CA SER A 826 52.08 24.98 -44.90
C SER A 826 53.05 26.09 -44.52
N VAL A 827 53.98 25.77 -43.60
CA VAL A 827 55.06 26.63 -43.11
C VAL A 827 56.36 25.83 -42.93
N SER A 828 57.52 26.48 -42.87
CA SER A 828 58.82 25.81 -42.70
C SER A 828 59.49 26.14 -41.36
N ILE A 829 60.18 25.16 -40.77
CA ILE A 829 60.94 25.32 -39.51
C ILE A 829 62.34 24.69 -39.60
N THR A 830 63.28 25.15 -38.78
CA THR A 830 64.63 24.59 -38.66
C THR A 830 64.94 24.20 -37.21
N VAL A 831 65.49 23.00 -37.02
CA VAL A 831 65.75 22.37 -35.72
C VAL A 831 67.26 22.19 -35.51
N THR A 832 67.76 22.55 -34.33
CA THR A 832 69.20 22.55 -33.98
C THR A 832 69.56 21.51 -32.91
N SER A 833 70.83 21.13 -32.74
CA SER A 833 71.21 20.08 -31.76
C SER A 833 71.27 20.59 -30.30
N PRO A 834 70.76 19.85 -29.29
CA PRO A 834 70.90 20.21 -27.87
C PRO A 834 72.35 20.11 -27.36
N THR A 835 72.73 21.00 -26.45
CA THR A 835 74.01 20.93 -25.71
C THR A 835 73.88 20.00 -24.50
N THR A 836 74.82 19.07 -24.30
CA THR A 836 74.66 17.95 -23.35
C THR A 836 75.17 18.22 -21.93
N THR A 837 74.34 17.95 -20.92
CA THR A 837 74.71 17.65 -19.52
C THR A 837 73.80 16.53 -18.98
N PHE A 838 74.21 15.82 -17.92
CA PHE A 838 73.93 14.37 -17.73
C PHE A 838 73.15 14.00 -16.44
N VAL A 839 72.58 12.77 -16.41
CA VAL A 839 71.98 12.00 -15.26
C VAL A 839 70.60 12.50 -14.74
N GLY A 840 69.54 11.70 -14.43
CA GLY A 840 69.26 10.25 -14.48
C GLY A 840 68.75 9.67 -13.11
N GLY A 841 67.76 8.77 -12.97
CA GLY A 841 66.78 8.15 -13.89
C GLY A 841 66.05 6.91 -13.28
N ALA A 842 64.98 6.42 -13.95
CA ALA A 842 64.22 5.14 -13.73
C ALA A 842 63.19 4.97 -12.57
N GLY A 843 62.10 4.22 -12.86
CA GLY A 843 61.32 3.43 -11.86
C GLY A 843 59.78 3.47 -11.98
N GLY A 844 59.12 2.31 -12.14
CA GLY A 844 57.64 2.15 -12.06
C GLY A 844 57.25 0.74 -11.60
N GLY A 845 55.95 0.42 -11.47
CA GLY A 845 55.47 -0.97 -11.27
C GLY A 845 54.20 -1.17 -10.42
N GLU A 846 53.12 -1.62 -11.09
CA GLU A 846 52.05 -2.60 -10.76
C GLU A 846 51.50 -2.87 -9.33
N ALA A 847 50.26 -3.42 -9.30
CA ALA A 847 49.46 -3.75 -8.12
C ALA A 847 49.34 -5.28 -7.85
N PRO A 848 48.95 -5.71 -6.63
CA PRO A 848 48.61 -7.11 -6.33
C PRO A 848 47.13 -7.35 -5.93
N SER A 849 46.72 -8.62 -5.93
CA SER A 849 45.39 -9.11 -5.53
C SER A 849 45.41 -9.93 -4.23
N ALA A 850 44.25 -10.10 -3.58
CA ALA A 850 44.08 -10.95 -2.38
C ALA A 850 42.67 -11.59 -2.31
N LYS A 851 42.46 -12.54 -1.38
CA LYS A 851 41.35 -13.52 -1.41
C LYS A 851 40.95 -14.01 0.01
N VAL A 852 39.72 -14.51 0.14
CA VAL A 852 39.14 -15.45 1.17
C VAL A 852 38.56 -14.90 2.51
N THR A 853 37.31 -15.32 2.80
CA THR A 853 36.77 -15.93 4.06
C THR A 853 35.49 -15.29 4.63
N VAL A 854 34.53 -16.11 5.07
CA VAL A 854 33.28 -15.73 5.77
C VAL A 854 33.45 -15.94 7.28
N ILE A 855 33.07 -14.96 8.11
CA ILE A 855 32.94 -15.06 9.57
C ILE A 855 31.67 -14.33 10.03
N GLU A 856 31.02 -14.81 11.10
CA GLU A 856 29.77 -14.28 11.65
C GLU A 856 29.97 -12.93 12.40
N ALA A 857 28.92 -12.11 12.46
CA ALA A 857 28.98 -10.74 12.97
C ALA A 857 28.86 -10.63 14.52
N PRO A 858 29.72 -9.82 15.19
CA PRO A 858 29.53 -9.43 16.59
C PRO A 858 29.29 -7.91 16.78
N SER A 859 28.55 -7.57 17.83
CA SER A 859 28.11 -6.21 18.17
C SER A 859 29.13 -5.39 18.98
N TYR A 860 30.18 -4.84 18.33
CA TYR A 860 31.28 -4.13 19.04
C TYR A 860 31.81 -2.81 18.43
N ILE A 861 31.08 -2.17 17.50
CA ILE A 861 31.57 -0.98 16.76
C ILE A 861 31.81 0.25 17.65
N SER A 862 31.17 0.35 18.83
CA SER A 862 31.34 1.50 19.74
C SER A 862 32.64 1.51 20.54
N GLU A 863 33.34 0.39 20.67
CA GLU A 863 34.43 0.26 21.65
C GLU A 863 35.83 0.39 21.02
N TYR A 864 36.05 -0.20 19.84
CA TYR A 864 37.37 -0.21 19.18
C TYR A 864 37.75 1.10 18.45
N ALA A 865 36.79 1.96 18.13
CA ALA A 865 37.07 3.27 17.52
C ALA A 865 37.65 4.30 18.52
N MET A 866 37.71 3.98 19.82
CA MET A 866 38.00 4.97 20.87
C MET A 866 39.48 5.06 21.29
N GLU A 867 40.31 4.04 21.03
CA GLU A 867 41.71 3.97 21.51
C GLU A 867 42.79 4.24 20.43
N GLY A 868 42.41 4.36 19.16
CA GLY A 868 43.29 4.91 18.11
C GLY A 868 44.24 3.92 17.43
N GLU A 869 43.99 2.61 17.51
CA GLU A 869 44.84 1.57 16.91
C GLU A 869 44.45 1.13 15.48
N LEU A 870 43.34 1.64 14.92
CA LEU A 870 42.86 1.26 13.58
C LEU A 870 43.30 2.27 12.51
N THR A 871 43.86 1.78 11.40
CA THR A 871 44.17 2.60 10.21
C THR A 871 42.91 2.97 9.43
N GLN A 872 43.01 4.01 8.59
CA GLN A 872 41.92 4.48 7.73
C GLN A 872 41.34 3.34 6.86
N THR A 873 42.19 2.43 6.38
CA THR A 873 41.80 1.25 5.60
C THR A 873 41.02 0.24 6.43
N GLU A 874 41.48 -0.08 7.64
CA GLU A 874 40.80 -1.03 8.54
C GLU A 874 39.46 -0.48 9.03
N VAL A 875 39.36 0.83 9.28
CA VAL A 875 38.07 1.51 9.55
C VAL A 875 37.13 1.39 8.35
N ILE A 876 37.63 1.55 7.11
CA ILE A 876 36.83 1.38 5.90
C ILE A 876 36.38 -0.09 5.72
N GLU A 877 37.20 -1.09 6.04
CA GLU A 877 36.83 -2.51 5.97
C GLU A 877 35.82 -2.90 7.07
N LEU A 878 36.03 -2.51 8.33
CA LEU A 878 35.04 -2.68 9.40
C LEU A 878 33.69 -2.02 9.06
N ILE A 879 33.71 -0.87 8.38
CA ILE A 879 32.50 -0.20 7.90
C ILE A 879 31.86 -0.95 6.74
N LYS A 880 32.63 -1.57 5.83
CA LYS A 880 32.09 -2.45 4.77
C LYS A 880 31.42 -3.68 5.39
N ASP A 881 32.06 -4.36 6.32
CA ASP A 881 31.51 -5.56 6.97
C ASP A 881 30.27 -5.27 7.80
N ALA A 882 30.28 -4.20 8.60
CA ALA A 882 29.12 -3.74 9.35
C ALA A 882 27.92 -3.32 8.46
N ARG A 883 28.19 -2.88 7.23
CA ARG A 883 27.19 -2.48 6.24
C ARG A 883 26.58 -3.65 5.46
N LEU A 884 27.30 -4.76 5.33
CA LEU A 884 26.89 -5.87 4.46
C LEU A 884 25.67 -6.64 4.98
N ALA A 885 25.38 -6.64 6.29
CA ALA A 885 24.43 -7.58 6.89
C ALA A 885 22.94 -7.17 6.92
N TYR A 886 22.59 -5.87 6.91
CA TYR A 886 21.23 -5.43 7.31
C TYR A 886 20.58 -4.26 6.54
N ALA A 887 21.13 -3.82 5.39
CA ALA A 887 20.56 -2.72 4.62
C ALA A 887 20.14 -3.14 3.20
N ASP A 888 18.96 -2.68 2.77
CA ASP A 888 18.55 -2.71 1.37
C ASP A 888 19.58 -1.96 0.52
N ARG A 889 20.10 -2.63 -0.51
CA ARG A 889 21.16 -2.09 -1.39
C ARG A 889 20.54 -1.59 -2.69
N TYR A 890 20.82 -0.34 -3.02
CA TYR A 890 20.35 0.28 -4.25
C TYR A 890 21.52 0.67 -5.14
N TYR A 891 21.48 0.23 -6.39
CA TYR A 891 22.37 0.73 -7.43
C TYR A 891 21.89 2.12 -7.87
N ILE A 892 22.81 3.07 -7.95
CA ILE A 892 22.55 4.44 -8.40
C ILE A 892 23.55 4.83 -9.49
N GLU A 893 23.05 5.37 -10.59
CA GLU A 893 23.87 5.89 -11.69
C GLU A 893 24.33 7.34 -11.38
N ASP A 894 23.50 8.12 -10.67
CA ASP A 894 23.81 9.51 -10.28
C ASP A 894 24.13 9.63 -8.77
N LYS A 895 25.31 10.19 -8.45
CA LYS A 895 25.78 10.45 -7.09
C LYS A 895 24.80 11.27 -6.24
N VAL A 896 24.00 12.16 -6.83
CA VAL A 896 23.00 13.00 -6.13
C VAL A 896 22.00 12.14 -5.36
N LEU A 897 21.60 10.97 -5.90
CA LEU A 897 20.61 10.09 -5.27
C LEU A 897 21.10 9.48 -3.95
N ALA A 898 22.42 9.36 -3.73
CA ALA A 898 22.95 8.95 -2.43
C ALA A 898 22.52 9.89 -1.29
N GLY A 899 22.34 11.18 -1.57
CA GLY A 899 21.84 12.16 -0.59
C GLY A 899 20.35 12.00 -0.27
N VAL A 900 19.58 11.41 -1.19
CA VAL A 900 18.16 11.09 -1.01
C VAL A 900 17.96 9.80 -0.22
N LEU A 901 18.82 8.81 -0.45
CA LEU A 901 18.74 7.48 0.15
C LEU A 901 19.34 7.42 1.56
N ALA A 902 20.50 8.03 1.78
CA ALA A 902 21.25 7.99 3.05
C ALA A 902 20.46 8.38 4.32
N PRO A 903 19.51 9.34 4.32
CA PRO A 903 18.70 9.65 5.50
C PRO A 903 17.83 8.50 6.00
N ASN A 904 17.62 7.49 5.16
CA ASN A 904 16.69 6.38 5.39
C ASN A 904 17.44 5.05 5.63
N ASP A 905 18.73 5.14 5.97
CA ASP A 905 19.64 4.01 6.19
C ASP A 905 19.81 3.04 4.99
N VAL A 906 19.40 3.46 3.79
CA VAL A 906 19.67 2.77 2.52
C VAL A 906 21.12 3.02 2.10
N LEU A 907 21.79 1.97 1.62
CA LEU A 907 23.16 2.06 1.11
C LEU A 907 23.17 2.22 -0.42
N PRO A 908 23.67 3.35 -0.94
CA PRO A 908 23.92 3.53 -2.36
C PRO A 908 25.17 2.74 -2.78
N VAL A 909 25.09 2.09 -3.94
CA VAL A 909 26.16 1.35 -4.60
C VAL A 909 26.40 2.01 -5.96
N GLY A 910 27.63 2.47 -6.21
CA GLY A 910 28.03 3.01 -7.52
C GLY A 910 28.55 1.93 -8.47
N ASP A 911 28.78 2.30 -9.73
CA ASP A 911 29.23 1.44 -10.84
C ASP A 911 30.36 0.47 -10.46
N ASP A 912 31.39 0.96 -9.78
CA ASP A 912 32.58 0.21 -9.39
C ASP A 912 32.28 -1.08 -8.61
N LEU A 913 31.12 -1.14 -7.94
CA LEU A 913 30.68 -2.27 -7.09
C LEU A 913 29.41 -2.98 -7.64
N ARG A 914 28.91 -2.60 -8.82
CA ARG A 914 27.70 -3.17 -9.45
C ARG A 914 27.80 -4.69 -9.62
N TYR A 915 28.99 -5.21 -9.91
CA TYR A 915 29.24 -6.63 -10.12
C TYR A 915 29.49 -7.43 -8.83
N GLU A 916 29.78 -6.78 -7.71
CA GLU A 916 30.01 -7.46 -6.42
C GLU A 916 28.69 -7.80 -5.70
N PHE A 917 27.60 -7.11 -6.04
CA PHE A 917 26.32 -7.18 -5.31
C PHE A 917 25.11 -7.46 -6.22
N PRO A 918 24.92 -8.70 -6.72
CA PRO A 918 23.88 -9.06 -7.70
C PRO A 918 22.43 -9.00 -7.19
N THR A 919 22.18 -8.60 -5.94
CA THR A 919 20.85 -8.45 -5.33
C THR A 919 20.40 -7.00 -5.17
N THR A 920 21.11 -6.04 -5.75
CA THR A 920 20.75 -4.60 -5.69
C THR A 920 19.46 -4.30 -6.45
N LYS A 921 18.60 -3.45 -5.87
CA LYS A 921 17.48 -2.80 -6.59
C LYS A 921 18.01 -1.63 -7.40
N SER A 922 17.55 -1.45 -8.63
CA SER A 922 17.98 -0.35 -9.50
C SER A 922 17.12 0.90 -9.32
N LEU A 923 17.74 2.08 -9.21
CA LEU A 923 17.09 3.39 -9.32
C LEU A 923 17.58 4.09 -10.60
N GLU A 924 17.02 3.65 -11.73
CA GLU A 924 17.28 4.18 -13.07
C GLU A 924 16.29 5.31 -13.42
N GLY A 925 16.72 6.22 -14.31
CA GLY A 925 15.89 7.29 -14.86
C GLY A 925 16.19 8.70 -14.33
N ASP A 926 15.28 9.63 -14.56
CA ASP A 926 15.42 11.03 -14.13
C ASP A 926 15.53 11.13 -12.59
N VAL A 927 16.58 11.79 -12.10
CA VAL A 927 16.88 11.94 -10.66
C VAL A 927 15.74 12.61 -9.87
N TYR A 928 14.98 13.51 -10.48
CA TYR A 928 13.81 14.16 -9.89
C TYR A 928 12.64 13.18 -9.76
N GLU A 929 12.45 12.28 -10.73
CA GLU A 929 11.47 11.20 -10.65
C GLU A 929 11.88 10.11 -9.67
N ALA A 930 13.16 9.70 -9.66
CA ALA A 930 13.70 8.73 -8.72
C ALA A 930 13.58 9.21 -7.27
N ALA A 931 13.93 10.47 -6.98
CA ALA A 931 13.75 11.08 -5.66
C ALA A 931 12.26 11.16 -5.26
N ALA A 932 11.38 11.46 -6.22
CA ALA A 932 9.95 11.51 -5.98
C ALA A 932 9.32 10.12 -5.75
N LYS A 933 9.79 9.10 -6.47
CA LYS A 933 9.38 7.69 -6.31
C LYS A 933 9.73 7.19 -4.92
N TYR A 934 10.96 7.44 -4.46
CA TYR A 934 11.40 7.04 -3.12
C TYR A 934 10.57 7.69 -1.99
N PHE A 935 10.07 8.92 -2.20
CA PHE A 935 9.14 9.57 -1.28
C PHE A 935 7.77 8.86 -1.20
N ASN A 936 7.36 8.18 -2.28
CA ASN A 936 6.02 7.63 -2.46
C ASN A 936 5.82 6.23 -1.86
N GLU A 937 6.89 5.49 -1.57
CA GLU A 937 6.78 4.06 -1.24
C GLU A 937 6.30 3.77 0.20
N ASN A 938 6.40 4.71 1.15
CA ASN A 938 5.92 4.50 2.54
C ASN A 938 5.53 5.77 3.35
N THR A 939 5.54 6.99 2.77
CA THR A 939 5.45 8.25 3.56
C THR A 939 4.13 9.02 3.43
N PHE A 940 3.12 8.64 4.22
CA PHE A 940 2.03 9.55 4.59
C PHE A 940 2.47 10.39 5.82
N GLY A 941 2.27 11.72 5.78
CA GLY A 941 2.49 12.59 6.94
C GLY A 941 3.91 13.14 7.18
N ALA A 942 4.76 13.22 6.15
CA ALA A 942 6.08 13.85 6.26
C ALA A 942 5.98 15.36 6.58
N ARG A 943 6.13 15.73 7.86
CA ARG A 943 5.99 17.11 8.34
C ARG A 943 7.11 18.05 7.86
N ILE A 944 8.31 17.52 7.66
CA ILE A 944 9.50 18.27 7.28
C ILE A 944 10.08 17.68 6.00
N ILE A 945 10.38 18.54 5.02
CA ILE A 945 11.05 18.16 3.77
C ILE A 945 12.34 18.98 3.63
N VAL A 946 13.38 18.37 3.08
CA VAL A 946 14.61 19.03 2.65
C VAL A 946 14.62 19.07 1.13
N ILE A 947 14.91 20.22 0.53
CA ILE A 947 15.04 20.39 -0.92
C ILE A 947 16.46 20.83 -1.23
N ALA A 948 17.15 20.06 -2.05
CA ALA A 948 18.47 20.40 -2.59
C ALA A 948 18.41 20.48 -4.12
N ARG A 949 19.43 21.07 -4.74
CA ARG A 949 19.59 21.02 -6.20
C ARG A 949 19.87 19.58 -6.66
N GLY A 950 19.31 19.18 -7.80
CA GLY A 950 19.46 17.84 -8.36
C GLY A 950 20.52 17.72 -9.46
N ASP A 951 21.10 18.83 -9.92
CA ASP A 951 22.07 18.91 -11.01
C ASP A 951 23.53 18.99 -10.52
N LEU A 952 23.75 19.15 -9.20
CA LEU A 952 25.06 19.05 -8.55
C LEU A 952 24.91 18.38 -7.18
N GLU A 953 25.77 17.42 -6.90
CA GLU A 953 25.72 16.48 -5.78
C GLU A 953 26.08 17.09 -4.43
N ALA A 954 26.95 18.11 -4.40
CA ALA A 954 27.60 18.57 -3.18
C ALA A 954 26.62 19.06 -2.08
N ASP A 955 25.64 19.89 -2.44
CA ASP A 955 24.65 20.41 -1.48
C ASP A 955 23.68 19.30 -1.02
N CYS A 956 23.31 18.37 -1.91
CA CYS A 956 22.43 17.23 -1.59
C CYS A 956 23.11 16.23 -0.63
N LEU A 957 24.36 15.86 -0.91
CA LEU A 957 25.13 14.92 -0.10
C LEU A 957 25.46 15.49 1.28
N ALA A 958 25.81 16.78 1.37
CA ALA A 958 25.97 17.47 2.66
C ALA A 958 24.66 17.52 3.48
N ALA A 959 23.51 17.59 2.81
CA ALA A 959 22.20 17.66 3.46
C ALA A 959 21.73 16.33 4.09
N ALA A 960 22.26 15.18 3.68
CA ALA A 960 21.73 13.87 4.07
C ALA A 960 21.64 13.65 5.59
N ARG A 961 22.72 13.93 6.33
CA ARG A 961 22.72 13.85 7.80
C ARG A 961 21.76 14.87 8.43
N PHE A 962 21.66 16.06 7.86
CA PHE A 962 20.74 17.09 8.36
C PHE A 962 19.27 16.67 8.16
N ALA A 963 18.92 16.11 7.00
CA ALA A 963 17.60 15.57 6.73
C ALA A 963 17.24 14.46 7.72
N LYS A 964 18.16 13.52 7.97
CA LYS A 964 17.96 12.44 8.95
C LYS A 964 17.71 12.94 10.37
N LEU A 965 18.52 13.90 10.85
CA LEU A 965 18.33 14.51 12.17
C LEU A 965 16.96 15.18 12.33
N MET A 966 16.39 15.71 11.25
CA MET A 966 15.07 16.36 11.24
C MET A 966 13.92 15.37 11.01
N GLY A 967 14.20 14.07 10.84
CA GLY A 967 13.19 13.09 10.40
C GLY A 967 12.61 13.41 9.01
N ALA A 968 13.36 14.16 8.20
CA ALA A 968 12.91 14.74 6.95
C ALA A 968 13.32 13.88 5.74
N LYS A 969 12.50 13.90 4.69
CA LYS A 969 12.83 13.32 3.38
C LYS A 969 13.49 14.39 2.50
N VAL A 970 14.40 13.97 1.63
CA VAL A 970 15.05 14.86 0.65
C VAL A 970 14.31 14.75 -0.68
N LEU A 971 14.05 15.90 -1.31
CA LEU A 971 13.60 16.02 -2.69
C LEU A 971 14.58 16.90 -3.48
N LEU A 972 14.53 16.80 -4.80
CA LEU A 972 15.44 17.49 -5.70
C LEU A 972 14.73 18.57 -6.52
N THR A 973 15.43 19.65 -6.87
CA THR A 973 14.96 20.71 -7.77
C THR A 973 16.05 21.10 -8.75
N LYS A 974 15.69 21.66 -9.92
CA LYS A 974 16.68 22.35 -10.76
C LYS A 974 16.93 23.75 -10.17
N PRO A 975 18.04 24.44 -10.50
CA PRO A 975 18.35 25.74 -9.91
C PRO A 975 17.29 26.82 -10.17
N GLY A 976 16.72 26.91 -11.37
CA GLY A 976 15.69 27.90 -11.73
C GLY A 976 14.29 27.34 -11.97
N GLU A 977 14.08 26.03 -11.78
CA GLU A 977 12.83 25.36 -12.09
C GLU A 977 12.50 24.30 -11.02
N LEU A 978 11.31 24.38 -10.43
CA LEU A 978 10.76 23.33 -9.58
C LEU A 978 10.11 22.25 -10.46
N PRO A 979 10.69 21.03 -10.59
CA PRO A 979 10.22 20.01 -11.51
C PRO A 979 8.87 19.43 -11.08
N TYR A 980 8.09 18.94 -12.05
CA TYR A 980 6.75 18.40 -11.79
C TYR A 980 6.71 17.26 -10.75
N PRO A 981 7.65 16.29 -10.70
CA PRO A 981 7.65 15.24 -9.67
C PRO A 981 7.73 15.79 -8.24
N THR A 982 8.63 16.75 -8.01
CA THR A 982 8.80 17.43 -6.72
C THR A 982 7.60 18.32 -6.37
N LEU A 983 7.08 19.06 -7.37
CA LEU A 983 5.87 19.87 -7.23
C LEU A 983 4.66 19.03 -6.81
N LYS A 984 4.45 17.88 -7.46
CA LYS A 984 3.36 16.93 -7.19
C LYS A 984 3.40 16.38 -5.76
N ILE A 985 4.58 16.26 -5.17
CA ILE A 985 4.73 15.85 -3.77
C ILE A 985 4.42 17.01 -2.83
N LEU A 986 4.97 18.21 -3.09
CA LEU A 986 4.70 19.39 -2.26
C LEU A 986 3.19 19.73 -2.21
N SER A 987 2.51 19.68 -3.37
CA SER A 987 1.06 19.91 -3.46
C SER A 987 0.20 18.79 -2.86
N ARG A 988 0.76 17.61 -2.61
CA ARG A 988 0.05 16.49 -1.95
C ARG A 988 0.27 16.47 -0.44
N VAL A 989 1.47 16.83 0.00
CA VAL A 989 1.91 16.66 1.40
C VAL A 989 1.64 17.89 2.24
N HIS A 990 1.66 19.09 1.64
CA HIS A 990 1.58 20.37 2.35
C HIS A 990 2.48 20.44 3.60
N PRO A 991 3.81 20.32 3.42
CA PRO A 991 4.74 20.17 4.54
C PRO A 991 4.69 21.36 5.50
N THR A 992 4.70 21.05 6.81
CA THR A 992 4.75 22.08 7.86
C THR A 992 6.04 22.89 7.82
N LYS A 993 7.13 22.30 7.31
CA LYS A 993 8.41 22.98 7.13
C LYS A 993 9.18 22.45 5.92
N VAL A 994 9.77 23.33 5.12
CA VAL A 994 10.73 22.98 4.07
C VAL A 994 12.07 23.66 4.35
N TYR A 995 13.15 22.88 4.29
CA TYR A 995 14.51 23.40 4.30
C TYR A 995 15.07 23.42 2.88
N ILE A 996 15.38 24.61 2.34
CA ILE A 996 16.06 24.74 1.05
C ILE A 996 17.56 24.79 1.29
N ILE A 997 18.32 23.89 0.65
CA ILE A 997 19.76 23.78 0.81
C ILE A 997 20.48 24.45 -0.35
N GLY A 998 21.47 25.28 -0.02
CA GLY A 998 22.22 26.09 -0.98
C GLY A 998 21.67 27.52 -1.12
N GLY A 999 22.53 28.43 -1.57
CA GLY A 999 22.17 29.84 -1.82
C GLY A 999 21.27 30.02 -3.05
N GLU A 1000 20.92 31.26 -3.38
CA GLU A 1000 20.02 31.57 -4.52
C GLU A 1000 20.59 31.11 -5.89
N LYS A 1001 21.91 30.94 -6.02
CA LYS A 1001 22.53 30.34 -7.22
C LYS A 1001 22.36 28.81 -7.32
N ALA A 1002 22.02 28.15 -6.21
CA ALA A 1002 21.81 26.70 -6.14
C ALA A 1002 20.32 26.35 -6.28
N VAL A 1003 19.46 27.14 -5.63
CA VAL A 1003 18.00 27.08 -5.76
C VAL A 1003 17.49 28.52 -5.78
N SER A 1004 16.93 28.98 -6.88
CA SER A 1004 16.62 30.39 -7.10
C SER A 1004 15.52 30.92 -6.18
N LYS A 1005 15.37 32.24 -6.15
CA LYS A 1005 14.32 32.87 -5.34
C LYS A 1005 12.94 32.53 -5.89
N GLU A 1006 12.79 32.42 -7.21
CA GLU A 1006 11.55 32.00 -7.88
C GLU A 1006 11.17 30.55 -7.55
N VAL A 1007 12.16 29.65 -7.40
CA VAL A 1007 11.91 28.27 -6.93
C VAL A 1007 11.48 28.26 -5.47
N GLU A 1008 12.12 29.05 -4.60
CA GLU A 1008 11.71 29.23 -3.21
C GLU A 1008 10.28 29.80 -3.09
N ASP A 1009 9.95 30.82 -3.89
CA ASP A 1009 8.62 31.43 -3.88
C ASP A 1009 7.55 30.47 -4.42
N ARG A 1010 7.88 29.58 -5.36
CA ARG A 1010 7.02 28.45 -5.76
C ARG A 1010 6.86 27.42 -4.64
N ILE A 1011 7.89 27.13 -3.85
CA ILE A 1011 7.82 26.20 -2.70
C ILE A 1011 6.97 26.81 -1.56
N ASN A 1012 7.08 28.13 -1.32
CA ASN A 1012 6.28 28.87 -0.34
C ASN A 1012 4.77 28.74 -0.55
N LEU A 1013 4.29 28.47 -1.77
CA LEU A 1013 2.87 28.25 -2.06
C LEU A 1013 2.32 26.94 -1.48
N TYR A 1014 3.18 25.98 -1.13
CA TYR A 1014 2.79 24.63 -0.70
C TYR A 1014 3.21 24.29 0.73
N ALA A 1015 4.10 25.08 1.34
CA ALA A 1015 4.67 24.83 2.66
C ALA A 1015 4.28 25.91 3.68
N TYR A 1016 4.08 25.54 4.94
CA TYR A 1016 3.73 26.51 5.99
C TYR A 1016 4.92 27.39 6.43
N GLU A 1017 6.12 26.82 6.51
CA GLU A 1017 7.36 27.55 6.76
C GLU A 1017 8.44 27.08 5.78
N VAL A 1018 9.16 28.01 5.15
CA VAL A 1018 10.35 27.71 4.35
C VAL A 1018 11.57 28.38 4.95
N LYS A 1019 12.66 27.63 5.12
CA LYS A 1019 13.92 28.12 5.68
C LYS A 1019 15.10 27.70 4.80
N ARG A 1020 15.85 28.68 4.30
CA ARG A 1020 17.06 28.43 3.52
C ARG A 1020 18.28 28.22 4.43
N ILE A 1021 19.15 27.27 4.05
CA ILE A 1021 20.48 27.03 4.63
C ILE A 1021 21.46 26.92 3.47
N GLY A 1022 22.22 27.98 3.20
CA GLY A 1022 23.19 28.02 2.12
C GLY A 1022 24.26 29.07 2.33
N GLY A 1023 25.50 28.73 2.01
CA GLY A 1023 26.64 29.65 2.03
C GLY A 1023 26.95 30.26 0.67
N LYS A 1024 28.07 30.98 0.59
CA LYS A 1024 28.68 31.51 -0.65
C LYS A 1024 29.13 30.39 -1.60
N ASP A 1025 29.42 29.22 -1.05
CA ASP A 1025 29.91 28.03 -1.74
C ASP A 1025 29.49 26.74 -1.00
N ARG A 1026 29.77 25.58 -1.60
CA ARG A 1026 29.46 24.24 -1.07
C ARG A 1026 30.13 23.94 0.29
N TYR A 1027 31.30 24.52 0.54
CA TYR A 1027 32.07 24.32 1.77
C TYR A 1027 31.36 25.03 2.94
N GLU A 1028 30.99 26.30 2.75
CA GLU A 1028 30.22 27.07 3.72
C GLU A 1028 28.80 26.51 3.91
N THR A 1029 28.13 26.02 2.86
CA THR A 1029 26.84 25.30 3.01
C THR A 1029 26.99 24.08 3.92
N SER A 1030 28.01 23.23 3.71
CA SER A 1030 28.25 22.06 4.58
C SER A 1030 28.54 22.45 6.03
N LEU A 1031 29.29 23.54 6.23
CA LEU A 1031 29.60 24.12 7.55
C LEU A 1031 28.34 24.66 8.25
N LEU A 1032 27.42 25.30 7.52
CA LEU A 1032 26.15 25.78 8.04
C LEU A 1032 25.20 24.62 8.40
N LEU A 1033 25.14 23.57 7.59
CA LEU A 1033 24.40 22.34 7.88
C LEU A 1033 24.92 21.63 9.14
N ALA A 1034 26.24 21.56 9.31
CA ALA A 1034 26.86 21.03 10.52
C ALA A 1034 26.47 21.86 11.76
N LYS A 1035 26.57 23.20 11.68
CA LYS A 1035 26.19 24.14 12.74
C LYS A 1035 24.71 24.06 13.11
N GLU A 1036 23.83 23.90 12.13
CA GLU A 1036 22.39 23.78 12.37
C GLU A 1036 22.04 22.43 13.00
N GLY A 1037 22.62 21.34 12.50
CA GLY A 1037 22.40 19.99 13.06
C GLY A 1037 22.91 19.83 14.50
N GLU A 1038 23.94 20.57 14.90
CA GLU A 1038 24.44 20.60 16.29
C GLU A 1038 23.49 21.23 17.30
N LYS A 1039 22.48 21.98 16.85
CA LYS A 1039 21.39 22.44 17.72
C LYS A 1039 20.49 21.29 18.17
N ALA A 1040 20.43 20.20 17.39
CA ALA A 1040 19.71 18.98 17.72
C ALA A 1040 20.59 17.98 18.49
N ILE A 1041 21.77 17.63 17.93
CA ILE A 1041 22.68 16.64 18.53
C ILE A 1041 24.14 17.11 18.43
N LYS A 1042 24.81 17.21 19.58
CA LYS A 1042 26.26 17.43 19.68
C LYS A 1042 27.01 16.10 19.52
N THR A 1043 28.18 16.13 18.90
CA THR A 1043 29.05 14.98 18.72
C THR A 1043 30.52 15.41 18.81
N GLU A 1044 31.39 14.49 19.27
CA GLU A 1044 32.84 14.67 19.27
C GLU A 1044 33.49 14.21 17.95
N PHE A 1045 32.70 13.65 17.02
CA PHE A 1045 33.16 13.07 15.76
C PHE A 1045 32.66 13.88 14.56
N ALA A 1046 33.51 14.06 13.55
CA ALA A 1046 33.13 14.59 12.23
C ALA A 1046 33.69 13.73 11.10
N ILE A 1047 33.00 13.73 9.96
CA ILE A 1047 33.48 13.13 8.71
C ILE A 1047 33.76 14.26 7.72
N VAL A 1048 34.90 14.17 7.04
CA VAL A 1048 35.35 15.14 6.05
C VAL A 1048 35.60 14.42 4.74
N THR A 1049 35.16 15.02 3.65
CA THR A 1049 35.48 14.54 2.30
C THR A 1049 35.80 15.70 1.36
N SER A 1050 36.38 15.39 0.21
CA SER A 1050 36.69 16.38 -0.81
C SER A 1050 35.42 17.12 -1.24
N GLY A 1051 35.45 18.45 -1.23
CA GLY A 1051 34.37 19.24 -1.83
C GLY A 1051 34.42 19.26 -3.37
N ARG A 1052 35.52 18.80 -4.00
CA ARG A 1052 35.65 18.71 -5.46
C ARG A 1052 35.01 17.46 -6.04
N ASP A 1053 35.09 16.33 -5.34
CA ASP A 1053 34.38 15.09 -5.65
C ASP A 1053 33.87 14.50 -4.33
N VAL A 1054 32.56 14.62 -4.09
CA VAL A 1054 31.98 14.31 -2.78
C VAL A 1054 31.70 12.81 -2.66
N ASN A 1055 32.39 12.16 -1.74
CA ASN A 1055 32.32 10.71 -1.59
C ASN A 1055 30.93 10.25 -1.07
N ILE A 1056 30.18 9.49 -1.88
CA ILE A 1056 28.84 8.98 -1.54
C ILE A 1056 28.84 8.07 -0.30
N TYR A 1057 29.94 7.35 -0.04
CA TYR A 1057 30.07 6.47 1.12
C TYR A 1057 30.29 7.26 2.41
N ALA A 1058 30.94 8.44 2.32
CA ALA A 1058 31.09 9.38 3.43
C ALA A 1058 29.74 10.02 3.79
N CYS A 1059 28.93 10.39 2.80
CA CYS A 1059 27.55 10.84 2.98
C CYS A 1059 26.68 9.80 3.72
N ALA A 1060 26.66 8.55 3.24
CA ALA A 1060 25.93 7.47 3.88
C ALA A 1060 26.43 7.18 5.31
N LEU A 1061 27.74 7.33 5.57
CA LEU A 1061 28.33 7.12 6.90
C LEU A 1061 27.93 8.24 7.87
N ALA A 1062 28.00 9.50 7.43
CA ALA A 1062 27.62 10.67 8.20
C ALA A 1062 26.14 10.62 8.62
N ALA A 1063 25.25 10.24 7.70
CA ALA A 1063 23.86 9.97 8.02
C ALA A 1063 23.72 8.78 9.00
N LYS A 1064 24.36 7.62 8.75
CA LYS A 1064 24.19 6.45 9.62
C LYS A 1064 24.62 6.74 11.06
N LEU A 1065 25.77 7.38 11.26
CA LEU A 1065 26.34 7.73 12.57
C LEU A 1065 25.80 9.04 13.17
N ASN A 1066 24.91 9.77 12.47
CA ASN A 1066 24.41 11.10 12.84
C ASN A 1066 25.51 12.17 13.06
N VAL A 1067 26.71 11.99 12.49
CA VAL A 1067 27.85 12.93 12.57
C VAL A 1067 27.86 13.91 11.37
N PRO A 1068 28.34 15.16 11.53
CA PRO A 1068 28.39 16.09 10.41
C PRO A 1068 29.31 15.59 9.29
N LEU A 1069 28.83 15.72 8.04
CA LEU A 1069 29.67 15.69 6.84
C LEU A 1069 30.12 17.12 6.55
N LEU A 1070 31.43 17.32 6.44
CA LEU A 1070 32.03 18.60 6.05
C LEU A 1070 32.75 18.43 4.71
N LEU A 1071 32.49 19.34 3.78
CA LEU A 1071 33.21 19.41 2.51
C LEU A 1071 34.46 20.25 2.71
N TYR A 1072 35.59 19.77 2.18
CA TYR A 1072 36.88 20.43 2.36
C TYR A 1072 37.71 20.46 1.09
N ASP A 1073 38.41 21.57 0.89
CA ASP A 1073 39.45 21.80 -0.12
C ASP A 1073 40.40 22.95 0.28
N GLY A 1074 40.73 23.09 1.56
CA GLY A 1074 41.64 24.13 2.08
C GLY A 1074 41.00 25.34 2.74
N GLN A 1075 39.69 25.32 3.03
CA GLN A 1075 38.98 26.47 3.62
C GLN A 1075 39.27 26.59 5.12
N LYS A 1076 39.95 27.68 5.51
CA LYS A 1076 40.29 27.99 6.92
C LYS A 1076 39.09 27.96 7.87
N GLU A 1077 37.92 28.39 7.40
CA GLU A 1077 36.67 28.38 8.18
C GLU A 1077 36.21 26.96 8.53
N VAL A 1078 36.50 25.98 7.67
CA VAL A 1078 36.24 24.56 7.92
C VAL A 1078 37.36 23.96 8.78
N GLU A 1079 38.64 24.28 8.54
CA GLU A 1079 39.75 23.88 9.42
C GLU A 1079 39.53 24.32 10.88
N GLU A 1080 39.13 25.57 11.08
CA GLU A 1080 38.89 26.13 12.41
C GLU A 1080 37.69 25.46 13.09
N TYR A 1081 36.63 25.17 12.33
CA TYR A 1081 35.47 24.43 12.83
C TYR A 1081 35.81 22.98 13.20
N LEU A 1082 36.72 22.34 12.47
CA LEU A 1082 37.13 20.95 12.72
C LEU A 1082 37.86 20.77 14.05
N LYS A 1083 38.59 21.78 14.53
CA LYS A 1083 39.38 21.73 15.78
C LYS A 1083 38.59 21.44 17.05
N LYS A 1084 37.26 21.55 17.01
CA LYS A 1084 36.39 21.25 18.17
C LYS A 1084 36.00 19.77 18.26
N PHE A 1085 36.12 19.01 17.18
CA PHE A 1085 35.86 17.58 17.18
C PHE A 1085 37.11 16.87 17.70
N LYS A 1086 36.92 15.94 18.62
CA LYS A 1086 38.00 15.11 19.18
C LYS A 1086 38.51 14.10 18.16
N TYR A 1087 37.64 13.67 17.24
CA TYR A 1087 37.94 12.70 16.19
C TYR A 1087 37.43 13.22 14.84
N VAL A 1088 38.28 13.18 13.82
CA VAL A 1088 37.95 13.62 12.45
C VAL A 1088 38.37 12.54 11.47
N LEU A 1089 37.39 11.91 10.81
CA LEU A 1089 37.62 10.90 9.79
C LEU A 1089 37.62 11.56 8.40
N TRP A 1090 38.72 11.44 7.69
CA TRP A 1090 38.87 11.90 6.30
C TRP A 1090 38.54 10.73 5.35
N ILE A 1091 37.81 11.00 4.27
CA ILE A 1091 37.35 10.01 3.27
C ILE A 1091 37.43 10.59 1.86
#